data_AF-A0A0G3GPS4-F1
#
_entry.id   AF-A0A0G3GPS4-F1
#
_cell.length_a   1.000
_cell.length_b   1.000
_cell.length_c   1.000
_cell.angle_alpha   90.00
_cell.angle_beta   90.00
_cell.angle_gamma   90.00
#
_symmetry.space_group_name_H-M   'P 1'
#
loop_
_entity.id
_entity.type
_entity.pdbx_description
1 polymer ?
#
loop_
_entity_poly.entity_id
_entity_poly.type
_entity_poly.pdbx_seq_one_letter_code
_entity_poly.pdbx_strand_id
1 'polypeptide(L)'
;MVHFPGRKKLGSVLASLSVAAASIAAPVYAAAQESGDQPSVNPALQEMSDPTALVEKIPGVVNYRIPAITATPGGDLIAAFDERPISANDPNLGSTTGWNGQDWYRDLQSKWKDGGDAPNPNSIAQYRSKDNGTTWEKDGYVCQGNPVGDWTKINGCSDPSYVVDWVTGEIFNFHVLSYQAGIQEAHVGNDHEDRFVIQVEVSRSKDDGKSWESETITKTVTPDPKVRWRFAASGQGIQIRNGKHAGRLVQQFTQAKEGSTAQEAFSLYSDDHGATWHAGQPVGTEMDENKVVERADGSLLLNSRERTGANRSRWQAESFDGGATWSKPWLATDIVDAMTNGQPIRAFPQATPEDPRSSILLFANAQIFQSYNRKKGTIWMSCDGGSTWPISKVFNEGSTGYATITVQNDGRIGMLTEDGLGDSKESGIFYRSFGLGWLEQSCASMTASDVEGSAAGESVTIPAKIASTTGTVAGELTAVGLPAGWTADPVHVSGEDGEIQLNIPESAIEGTYHISLRYVGDDGAVAAKAVQVSVVDDTRVPRDHLVAVWANSNDGNPIGLAFDDNPATFWHSQWQNKPAELNNNHDIVVSLADEHDLTKIGYLPPQRDQKNGAFKNYEVFVGQRGANASCADIGGWASVASGELAYERRYFSGISLDQEAARQVDCLKIHVSGEHTGPSGTNASAAEIRLYGTKNAIVSPTPTVSTTTVTATTTETTTQQETVISTIYETETQEPVTITEPTTVTEPTTVTVTTTVAEPSRVTEPTTVTQPTTVTATHTEPTTVTMTITVPTTSTERSTVTESTTITVPTTVNATVAEPTVLTTTTTVPTTVTAATTVTTTVTVLPQVTTSTTSPAPTLELDHNQSGYKWGRVIAWLVAIGGGLLAMVPPLLNYLRTQGFI
;
A
#
# COMPACT_ATOMS: atom_id res chain seq x y z
N MET A 1 -21.37 -7.76 63.38
CA MET A 1 -22.34 -7.02 64.23
C MET A 1 -22.63 -5.70 63.57
N VAL A 2 -23.90 -5.36 63.44
CA VAL A 2 -24.43 -4.17 62.76
C VAL A 2 -23.93 -2.89 63.44
N HIS A 3 -23.42 -1.91 62.68
CA HIS A 3 -23.45 -0.48 63.02
C HIS A 3 -23.27 0.40 61.75
N PHE A 4 -24.27 1.23 61.49
CA PHE A 4 -24.23 2.44 60.64
C PHE A 4 -23.70 3.63 61.48
N PRO A 5 -23.16 4.75 60.92
CA PRO A 5 -23.99 5.76 60.22
C PRO A 5 -23.30 6.71 59.20
N GLY A 6 -24.11 7.51 58.48
CA GLY A 6 -23.68 8.86 58.05
C GLY A 6 -24.16 9.38 56.70
N ARG A 7 -25.34 10.03 56.66
CA ARG A 7 -25.83 10.88 55.56
C ARG A 7 -25.18 12.27 55.58
N LYS A 8 -24.86 12.87 54.41
CA LYS A 8 -25.01 14.32 54.14
C LYS A 8 -25.31 14.64 52.65
N LYS A 9 -26.50 15.22 52.46
CA LYS A 9 -26.98 16.25 51.50
C LYS A 9 -26.25 16.50 50.16
N LEU A 10 -27.00 16.36 49.06
CA LEU A 10 -27.10 17.29 47.91
C LEU A 10 -28.59 17.27 47.50
N GLY A 11 -29.34 18.35 47.26
CA GLY A 11 -28.97 19.60 46.60
C GLY A 11 -29.54 19.56 45.18
N SER A 12 -30.84 19.89 45.05
CA SER A 12 -31.62 19.90 43.81
C SER A 12 -31.08 20.88 42.76
N VAL A 13 -30.86 20.40 41.53
CA VAL A 13 -31.01 21.19 40.30
C VAL A 13 -31.64 20.29 39.24
N LEU A 14 -32.91 20.57 38.92
CA LEU A 14 -33.59 20.11 37.72
C LEU A 14 -32.97 20.84 36.53
N ALA A 15 -32.32 20.11 35.63
CA ALA A 15 -32.04 20.56 34.27
C ALA A 15 -32.63 19.51 33.32
N SER A 16 -33.66 19.95 32.62
CA SER A 16 -34.38 19.26 31.55
C SER A 16 -33.45 18.79 30.43
N LEU A 17 -33.23 17.47 30.31
CA LEU A 17 -32.79 16.87 29.05
C LEU A 17 -33.98 16.88 28.10
N SER A 18 -33.96 17.80 27.14
CA SER A 18 -34.70 17.66 25.89
C SER A 18 -33.76 17.01 24.88
N VAL A 19 -33.77 15.68 24.83
CA VAL A 19 -33.19 14.96 23.69
C VAL A 19 -34.17 15.16 22.54
N ALA A 20 -33.84 16.05 21.62
CA ALA A 20 -34.50 16.08 20.33
C ALA A 20 -34.11 14.79 19.60
N ALA A 21 -35.00 13.80 19.65
CA ALA A 21 -34.94 12.67 18.73
C ALA A 21 -35.20 13.23 17.33
N ALA A 22 -34.13 13.56 16.61
CA ALA A 22 -34.20 13.75 15.17
C ALA A 22 -34.61 12.40 14.59
N SER A 23 -35.90 12.28 14.27
CA SER A 23 -36.42 11.20 13.46
C SER A 23 -35.81 11.36 12.08
N ILE A 24 -34.72 10.63 11.83
CA ILE A 24 -34.15 10.49 10.49
C ILE A 24 -35.25 9.83 9.66
N ALA A 25 -35.85 10.60 8.75
CA ALA A 25 -36.68 10.05 7.69
C ALA A 25 -35.74 9.23 6.80
N ALA A 26 -35.60 7.94 7.11
CA ALA A 26 -34.93 7.01 6.22
C ALA A 26 -35.66 7.06 4.88
N PRO A 27 -34.99 7.37 3.74
CA PRO A 27 -35.62 7.16 2.46
C PRO A 27 -35.97 5.66 2.39
N VAL A 28 -37.23 5.37 2.10
CA VAL A 28 -37.77 4.02 2.01
C VAL A 28 -37.12 3.33 0.81
N TYR A 29 -35.97 2.70 1.05
CA TYR A 29 -35.30 1.78 0.13
C TYR A 29 -34.77 0.57 0.89
N ALA A 30 -35.64 -0.04 1.71
CA ALA A 30 -35.50 -1.45 2.03
C ALA A 30 -36.26 -2.22 0.95
N ALA A 31 -35.57 -2.60 -0.12
CA ALA A 31 -36.04 -3.74 -0.91
C ALA A 31 -36.19 -4.91 0.07
N ALA A 32 -37.32 -5.61 0.03
CA ALA A 32 -37.50 -6.80 0.86
C ALA A 32 -36.40 -7.80 0.50
N GLN A 33 -35.63 -8.25 1.49
CA GLN A 33 -34.62 -9.27 1.30
C GLN A 33 -35.31 -10.57 0.89
N GLU A 34 -35.08 -11.03 -0.35
CA GLU A 34 -35.58 -12.31 -0.81
C GLU A 34 -34.74 -13.45 -0.21
N SER A 35 -35.38 -14.58 0.11
CA SER A 35 -34.67 -15.75 0.63
C SER A 35 -33.69 -16.28 -0.41
N GLY A 36 -32.43 -16.50 -0.04
CA GLY A 36 -31.38 -17.01 -0.93
C GLY A 36 -30.41 -15.94 -1.45
N ASP A 37 -30.71 -14.65 -1.27
CA ASP A 37 -29.80 -13.56 -1.61
C ASP A 37 -28.78 -13.27 -0.50
N GLN A 38 -27.61 -12.77 -0.90
CA GLN A 38 -26.61 -12.29 0.05
C GLN A 38 -27.18 -11.13 0.89
N PRO A 39 -27.13 -11.21 2.23
CA PRO A 39 -27.75 -10.22 3.11
C PRO A 39 -27.06 -8.85 3.05
N SER A 40 -27.84 -7.78 3.24
CA SER A 40 -27.34 -6.41 3.40
C SER A 40 -27.67 -5.86 4.78
N VAL A 41 -26.82 -4.96 5.27
CA VAL A 41 -26.98 -4.35 6.59
C VAL A 41 -28.29 -3.58 6.70
N ASN A 42 -28.95 -3.66 7.86
CA ASN A 42 -30.05 -2.78 8.22
C ASN A 42 -29.49 -1.56 8.99
N PRO A 43 -29.47 -0.35 8.39
CA PRO A 43 -28.85 0.83 9.00
C PRO A 43 -29.60 1.34 10.25
N ALA A 44 -30.83 0.87 10.50
CA ALA A 44 -31.60 1.25 11.69
C ALA A 44 -31.11 0.57 12.98
N LEU A 45 -30.29 -0.48 12.87
CA LEU A 45 -29.78 -1.21 14.03
C LEU A 45 -28.54 -0.51 14.61
N GLN A 46 -28.54 -0.27 15.93
CA GLN A 46 -27.53 0.57 16.58
C GLN A 46 -26.70 -0.14 17.66
N GLU A 47 -27.18 -1.25 18.22
CA GLU A 47 -26.55 -1.85 19.39
C GLU A 47 -25.55 -2.95 19.03
N MET A 48 -24.51 -3.11 19.86
CA MET A 48 -23.63 -4.29 19.87
C MET A 48 -24.02 -5.21 21.03
N SER A 49 -24.07 -6.52 20.78
CA SER A 49 -24.31 -7.52 21.83
C SER A 49 -23.06 -7.73 22.69
N ASP A 50 -23.27 -8.18 23.92
CA ASP A 50 -22.18 -8.71 24.75
C ASP A 50 -21.49 -9.91 24.06
N PRO A 51 -20.18 -10.15 24.34
CA PRO A 51 -19.52 -11.38 23.94
C PRO A 51 -20.19 -12.61 24.50
N THR A 52 -20.34 -13.64 23.66
CA THR A 52 -20.65 -14.99 24.08
C THR A 52 -19.55 -15.93 23.62
N ALA A 53 -18.94 -16.69 24.53
CA ALA A 53 -18.00 -17.73 24.14
C ALA A 53 -18.76 -18.88 23.46
N LEU A 54 -18.41 -19.21 22.22
CA LEU A 54 -18.88 -20.43 21.55
C LEU A 54 -18.15 -21.64 22.10
N VAL A 55 -16.83 -21.50 22.26
CA VAL A 55 -15.94 -22.47 22.85
C VAL A 55 -14.83 -21.75 23.60
N GLU A 56 -14.41 -22.32 24.72
CA GLU A 56 -13.24 -21.88 25.48
C GLU A 56 -12.17 -22.97 25.44
N LYS A 57 -10.91 -22.55 25.46
CA LYS A 57 -9.76 -23.44 25.62
C LYS A 57 -9.93 -24.25 26.89
N ILE A 58 -9.66 -25.55 26.81
CA ILE A 58 -9.58 -26.44 27.96
C ILE A 58 -8.10 -26.69 28.26
N PRO A 59 -7.54 -26.13 29.35
CA PRO A 59 -6.11 -26.24 29.64
C PRO A 59 -5.63 -27.69 29.66
N GLY A 60 -4.57 -27.97 28.87
CA GLY A 60 -3.96 -29.30 28.76
C GLY A 60 -4.70 -30.28 27.85
N VAL A 61 -5.86 -29.91 27.30
CA VAL A 61 -6.71 -30.79 26.48
C VAL A 61 -6.78 -30.29 25.04
N VAL A 62 -7.39 -29.12 24.81
CA VAL A 62 -7.68 -28.60 23.48
C VAL A 62 -7.62 -27.08 23.47
N ASN A 63 -7.15 -26.53 22.35
CA ASN A 63 -7.12 -25.11 22.04
C ASN A 63 -8.07 -24.83 20.86
N TYR A 64 -8.73 -23.68 20.82
CA TYR A 64 -9.61 -23.31 19.71
C TYR A 64 -9.16 -21.99 19.09
N ARG A 65 -9.02 -21.96 17.77
CA ARG A 65 -8.45 -20.83 17.04
C ARG A 65 -8.97 -20.70 15.63
N ILE A 66 -8.66 -19.58 14.99
CA ILE A 66 -8.82 -19.32 13.56
C ILE A 66 -10.29 -19.34 13.10
N PRO A 67 -11.05 -18.26 13.39
CA PRO A 67 -12.46 -18.21 13.09
C PRO A 67 -12.77 -17.95 11.60
N ALA A 68 -13.80 -18.62 11.11
CA ALA A 68 -14.52 -18.35 9.87
C ALA A 68 -16.02 -18.27 10.17
N ILE A 69 -16.73 -17.32 9.57
CA ILE A 69 -18.19 -17.18 9.72
C ILE A 69 -18.80 -16.76 8.39
N THR A 70 -19.98 -17.28 8.08
CA THR A 70 -20.78 -16.81 6.95
C THR A 70 -22.28 -17.03 7.21
N ALA A 71 -23.11 -16.24 6.52
CA ALA A 71 -24.54 -16.53 6.40
C ALA A 71 -24.75 -17.52 5.25
N THR A 72 -25.67 -18.46 5.43
CA THR A 72 -26.02 -19.44 4.41
C THR A 72 -27.17 -18.94 3.53
N PRO A 73 -27.31 -19.43 2.29
CA PRO A 73 -28.49 -19.18 1.46
C PRO A 73 -29.81 -19.59 2.13
N GLY A 74 -29.79 -20.61 2.98
CA GLY A 74 -30.91 -21.04 3.83
C GLY A 74 -31.24 -20.09 4.98
N GLY A 75 -30.38 -19.12 5.28
CA GLY A 75 -30.56 -18.07 6.28
C GLY A 75 -30.04 -18.39 7.68
N ASP A 76 -29.32 -19.50 7.83
CA ASP A 76 -28.59 -19.82 9.05
C ASP A 76 -27.26 -19.05 9.09
N LEU A 77 -26.64 -18.98 10.27
CA LEU A 77 -25.22 -18.67 10.39
C LEU A 77 -24.44 -19.95 10.64
N ILE A 78 -23.32 -20.10 9.94
CA ILE A 78 -22.34 -21.16 10.20
C ILE A 78 -21.00 -20.54 10.61
N ALA A 79 -20.40 -21.13 11.63
CA ALA A 79 -19.11 -20.78 12.18
C ALA A 79 -18.19 -21.99 12.05
N ALA A 80 -16.96 -21.80 11.56
CA ALA A 80 -15.92 -22.82 11.58
C ALA A 80 -14.67 -22.29 12.27
N PHE A 81 -13.94 -23.17 12.92
CA PHE A 81 -12.66 -22.84 13.56
C PHE A 81 -11.87 -24.12 13.83
N ASP A 82 -10.57 -23.95 14.05
CA ASP A 82 -9.70 -25.03 14.45
C ASP A 82 -10.04 -25.51 15.87
N GLU A 83 -10.28 -26.81 16.00
CA GLU A 83 -10.19 -27.58 17.24
C GLU A 83 -8.81 -28.23 17.27
N ARG A 84 -7.92 -27.75 18.16
CA ARG A 84 -6.49 -28.06 18.17
C ARG A 84 -6.10 -28.89 19.40
N PRO A 85 -5.97 -30.22 19.26
CA PRO A 85 -5.57 -31.08 20.38
C PRO A 85 -4.21 -30.68 20.95
N ILE A 86 -4.12 -30.56 22.27
CA ILE A 86 -2.87 -30.25 22.99
C ILE A 86 -2.12 -31.53 23.35
N SER A 87 -2.85 -32.59 23.70
CA SER A 87 -2.26 -33.88 24.01
C SER A 87 -3.13 -35.03 23.52
N ALA A 88 -2.51 -36.19 23.30
CA ALA A 88 -3.21 -37.42 22.99
C ALA A 88 -4.10 -37.94 24.14
N ASN A 89 -4.15 -37.24 25.29
CA ASN A 89 -5.02 -37.54 26.43
C ASN A 89 -6.38 -36.80 26.34
N ASP A 90 -6.74 -36.24 25.20
CA ASP A 90 -8.07 -35.66 25.01
C ASP A 90 -9.16 -36.74 25.22
N PRO A 91 -10.07 -36.57 26.20
CA PRO A 91 -11.12 -37.54 26.48
C PRO A 91 -12.11 -37.75 25.33
N ASN A 92 -12.20 -36.82 24.36
CA ASN A 92 -13.02 -36.96 23.15
C ASN A 92 -12.39 -37.89 22.10
N LEU A 93 -11.09 -38.20 22.21
CA LEU A 93 -10.37 -39.05 21.25
C LEU A 93 -10.48 -40.56 21.52
N GLY A 94 -11.28 -40.94 22.52
CA GLY A 94 -11.51 -42.33 22.88
C GLY A 94 -10.29 -42.96 23.56
N SER A 95 -10.48 -43.42 24.79
CA SER A 95 -9.53 -44.24 25.53
C SER A 95 -9.40 -45.64 24.88
N THR A 96 -8.88 -45.77 23.66
CA THR A 96 -8.68 -47.07 23.02
C THR A 96 -7.53 -47.07 22.02
N THR A 97 -6.29 -47.12 22.52
CA THR A 97 -5.32 -48.24 22.33
C THR A 97 -3.89 -47.79 22.69
N GLY A 98 -3.39 -48.25 23.85
CA GLY A 98 -1.97 -48.15 24.20
C GLY A 98 -1.68 -47.45 25.52
N TRP A 99 -1.90 -48.17 26.62
CA TRP A 99 -1.44 -47.78 27.96
C TRP A 99 0.08 -47.52 27.96
N ASN A 100 0.49 -46.36 28.48
CA ASN A 100 1.82 -46.05 29.04
C ASN A 100 3.03 -46.81 28.46
N GLY A 101 3.67 -46.26 27.42
CA GLY A 101 5.09 -46.55 27.13
C GLY A 101 5.45 -47.17 25.77
N GLN A 102 4.65 -46.99 24.72
CA GLN A 102 5.10 -47.34 23.37
C GLN A 102 5.98 -46.22 22.78
N ASP A 103 7.12 -46.58 22.17
CA ASP A 103 8.10 -45.63 21.60
C ASP A 103 7.48 -44.67 20.58
N TRP A 104 6.47 -45.13 19.83
CA TRP A 104 5.75 -44.29 18.87
C TRP A 104 4.96 -43.16 19.56
N TYR A 105 4.38 -43.39 20.75
CA TYR A 105 3.65 -42.36 21.51
C TYR A 105 4.58 -41.27 22.03
N ARG A 106 5.79 -41.65 22.48
CA ARG A 106 6.81 -40.69 22.93
C ARG A 106 7.39 -39.89 21.76
N ASP A 107 7.57 -40.51 20.60
CA ASP A 107 8.00 -39.83 19.38
C ASP A 107 6.91 -38.87 18.87
N LEU A 108 5.63 -39.29 18.87
CA LEU A 108 4.48 -38.44 18.54
C LEU A 108 4.36 -37.25 19.50
N GLN A 109 4.38 -37.47 20.81
CA GLN A 109 4.26 -36.41 21.80
C GLN A 109 5.40 -35.39 21.72
N SER A 110 6.60 -35.80 21.29
CA SER A 110 7.73 -34.88 21.06
C SER A 110 7.57 -34.01 19.81
N LYS A 111 6.67 -34.39 18.90
CA LYS A 111 6.42 -33.74 17.60
C LYS A 111 5.11 -32.95 17.56
N TRP A 112 4.20 -33.18 18.51
CA TRP A 112 2.99 -32.37 18.68
C TRP A 112 3.35 -30.94 19.05
N LYS A 113 2.59 -29.98 18.51
CA LYS A 113 2.84 -28.55 18.71
C LYS A 113 2.01 -27.97 19.86
N ASP A 114 1.61 -28.79 20.83
CA ASP A 114 0.83 -28.43 22.01
C ASP A 114 -0.42 -27.57 21.70
N GLY A 115 -1.21 -27.95 20.68
CA GLY A 115 -2.37 -27.17 20.22
C GLY A 115 -2.01 -25.98 19.31
N GLY A 116 -0.85 -26.06 18.66
CA GLY A 116 -0.34 -25.10 17.69
C GLY A 116 -0.94 -25.24 16.28
N ASP A 117 -0.37 -24.51 15.34
CA ASP A 117 -0.75 -24.56 13.92
C ASP A 117 -0.38 -25.92 13.28
N ALA A 118 -0.67 -26.10 11.99
CA ALA A 118 -0.17 -27.25 11.22
C ALA A 118 1.34 -27.48 11.48
N PRO A 119 1.82 -28.73 11.64
CA PRO A 119 1.14 -30.00 11.33
C PRO A 119 0.45 -30.64 12.55
N ASN A 120 0.04 -29.86 13.54
CA ASN A 120 -0.78 -30.39 14.62
C ASN A 120 -2.04 -31.07 14.03
N PRO A 121 -2.53 -32.20 14.58
CA PRO A 121 -3.69 -32.94 14.05
C PRO A 121 -5.01 -32.23 14.39
N ASN A 122 -5.10 -30.98 13.94
CA ASN A 122 -6.23 -30.09 14.12
C ASN A 122 -7.44 -30.61 13.33
N SER A 123 -8.63 -30.27 13.78
CA SER A 123 -9.88 -30.47 13.04
C SER A 123 -10.55 -29.13 12.80
N ILE A 124 -11.39 -29.04 11.77
CA ILE A 124 -12.24 -27.88 11.53
C ILE A 124 -13.63 -28.19 12.07
N ALA A 125 -13.89 -27.74 13.29
CA ALA A 125 -15.20 -27.88 13.91
C ALA A 125 -16.16 -26.85 13.33
N GLN A 126 -17.42 -27.25 13.11
CA GLN A 126 -18.48 -26.34 12.68
C GLN A 126 -19.53 -26.18 13.76
N TYR A 127 -20.04 -24.96 13.90
CA TYR A 127 -21.18 -24.61 14.72
C TYR A 127 -22.22 -23.90 13.86
N ARG A 128 -23.50 -24.06 14.19
CA ARG A 128 -24.62 -23.47 13.47
C ARG A 128 -25.53 -22.70 14.42
N SER A 129 -26.02 -21.57 13.95
CA SER A 129 -27.11 -20.83 14.56
C SER A 129 -28.26 -20.68 13.57
N LYS A 130 -29.48 -20.93 14.05
CA LYS A 130 -30.74 -20.81 13.29
C LYS A 130 -31.54 -19.57 13.69
N ASP A 131 -30.95 -18.71 14.54
CA ASP A 131 -31.60 -17.59 15.20
C ASP A 131 -30.68 -16.36 15.29
N ASN A 132 -29.93 -16.10 14.21
CA ASN A 132 -29.05 -14.93 14.03
C ASN A 132 -27.96 -14.83 15.14
N GLY A 133 -27.45 -15.99 15.55
CA GLY A 133 -26.37 -16.13 16.51
C GLY A 133 -26.79 -15.96 17.97
N THR A 134 -28.09 -16.02 18.28
CA THR A 134 -28.58 -16.01 19.67
C THR A 134 -28.23 -17.32 20.37
N THR A 135 -28.40 -18.44 19.69
CA THR A 135 -28.00 -19.77 20.14
C THR A 135 -27.15 -20.48 19.10
N TRP A 136 -26.20 -21.30 19.57
CA TRP A 136 -25.26 -22.04 18.72
C TRP A 136 -25.19 -23.50 19.16
N GLU A 137 -25.19 -24.40 18.18
CA GLU A 137 -25.02 -25.84 18.39
C GLU A 137 -23.85 -26.35 17.55
N LYS A 138 -23.10 -27.34 18.06
CA LYS A 138 -22.05 -28.01 17.27
C LYS A 138 -22.70 -28.78 16.12
N ASP A 139 -22.27 -28.51 14.90
CA ASP A 139 -22.83 -29.01 13.64
C ASP A 139 -21.83 -29.93 12.92
N GLY A 140 -21.07 -30.70 13.69
CA GLY A 140 -20.07 -31.64 13.20
C GLY A 140 -18.73 -31.01 12.84
N TYR A 141 -18.06 -31.61 11.86
CA TYR A 141 -16.74 -31.21 11.36
C TYR A 141 -16.80 -31.03 9.85
N VAL A 142 -16.16 -29.98 9.35
CA VAL A 142 -15.89 -29.82 7.91
C VAL A 142 -14.80 -30.81 7.49
N CYS A 143 -13.71 -30.82 8.27
CA CYS A 143 -12.65 -31.82 8.18
C CYS A 143 -12.25 -32.26 9.59
N GLN A 144 -12.03 -33.56 9.77
CA GLN A 144 -11.57 -34.14 11.03
C GLN A 144 -10.13 -34.62 10.89
N GLY A 145 -9.23 -34.03 11.68
CA GLY A 145 -7.86 -34.51 11.81
C GLY A 145 -7.80 -35.86 12.54
N ASN A 146 -6.72 -36.60 12.33
CA ASN A 146 -6.47 -37.88 12.95
C ASN A 146 -5.33 -37.76 13.98
N PRO A 147 -5.65 -37.45 15.25
CA PRO A 147 -4.66 -37.35 16.31
C PRO A 147 -4.18 -38.71 16.84
N VAL A 148 -4.72 -39.85 16.39
CA VAL A 148 -4.42 -41.16 16.99
C VAL A 148 -3.79 -42.12 15.99
N GLY A 149 -2.68 -42.74 16.37
CA GLY A 149 -2.00 -43.78 15.60
C GLY A 149 -0.76 -43.31 14.83
N ASP A 150 -0.06 -44.28 14.23
CA ASP A 150 1.17 -44.17 13.43
C ASP A 150 1.42 -42.76 12.84
N TRP A 151 2.47 -42.08 13.29
CA TRP A 151 2.84 -40.72 12.82
C TRP A 151 3.02 -40.65 11.30
N THR A 152 3.32 -41.77 10.65
CA THR A 152 3.40 -41.84 9.18
C THR A 152 2.02 -41.78 8.51
N LYS A 153 0.93 -41.69 9.28
CA LYS A 153 -0.46 -41.61 8.83
C LYS A 153 -1.23 -40.46 9.46
N ILE A 154 -0.58 -39.59 10.23
CA ILE A 154 -1.22 -38.41 10.81
C ILE A 154 -1.77 -37.48 9.71
N ASN A 155 -2.89 -36.83 10.00
CA ASN A 155 -3.34 -35.66 9.25
C ASN A 155 -3.92 -34.61 10.19
N GLY A 156 -3.96 -33.37 9.73
CA GLY A 156 -4.59 -32.26 10.42
C GLY A 156 -5.15 -31.25 9.44
N CYS A 157 -6.31 -30.70 9.76
CA CYS A 157 -6.98 -29.65 9.00
C CYS A 157 -6.97 -28.34 9.78
N SER A 158 -6.57 -27.24 9.13
CA SER A 158 -6.42 -25.94 9.82
C SER A 158 -6.74 -24.77 8.90
N ASP A 159 -7.06 -23.65 9.52
CA ASP A 159 -7.21 -22.34 8.90
C ASP A 159 -8.40 -22.26 7.92
N PRO A 160 -9.65 -22.48 8.40
CA PRO A 160 -10.83 -22.51 7.55
C PRO A 160 -11.13 -21.14 6.93
N SER A 161 -11.61 -21.15 5.69
CA SER A 161 -12.22 -19.99 5.03
C SER A 161 -13.46 -20.39 4.23
N TYR A 162 -14.59 -19.70 4.45
CA TYR A 162 -15.80 -19.92 3.67
C TYR A 162 -15.84 -19.11 2.37
N VAL A 163 -16.42 -19.69 1.32
CA VAL A 163 -16.91 -18.97 0.13
C VAL A 163 -18.31 -19.47 -0.18
N VAL A 164 -19.27 -18.56 -0.32
CA VAL A 164 -20.66 -18.89 -0.64
C VAL A 164 -20.92 -18.48 -2.09
N ASP A 165 -21.41 -19.42 -2.88
CA ASP A 165 -21.98 -19.14 -4.19
C ASP A 165 -23.48 -18.86 -4.03
N TRP A 166 -23.85 -17.58 -4.07
CA TRP A 166 -25.23 -17.13 -3.90
C TRP A 166 -26.10 -17.40 -5.13
N VAL A 167 -25.51 -17.82 -6.26
CA VAL A 167 -26.26 -18.22 -7.47
C VAL A 167 -26.71 -19.67 -7.37
N THR A 168 -25.82 -20.56 -6.93
CA THR A 168 -26.11 -22.01 -6.85
C THR A 168 -26.59 -22.46 -5.47
N GLY A 169 -26.31 -21.66 -4.44
CA GLY A 169 -26.58 -21.99 -3.05
C GLY A 169 -25.50 -22.87 -2.40
N GLU A 170 -24.41 -23.17 -3.11
CA GLU A 170 -23.33 -24.01 -2.61
C GLU A 170 -22.37 -23.23 -1.71
N ILE A 171 -21.74 -23.96 -0.78
CA ILE A 171 -20.80 -23.40 0.18
C ILE A 171 -19.49 -24.16 0.08
N PHE A 172 -18.38 -23.44 0.01
CA PHE A 172 -17.03 -23.99 0.01
C PHE A 172 -16.33 -23.63 1.32
N ASN A 173 -15.51 -24.54 1.83
CA ASN A 173 -14.60 -24.30 2.94
C ASN A 173 -13.17 -24.68 2.51
N PHE A 174 -12.28 -23.71 2.43
CA PHE A 174 -10.86 -23.91 2.11
C PHE A 174 -10.04 -24.01 3.38
N HIS A 175 -9.07 -24.92 3.38
CA HIS A 175 -8.18 -25.10 4.51
C HIS A 175 -6.88 -25.81 4.12
N VAL A 176 -5.92 -25.75 5.04
CA VAL A 176 -4.72 -26.58 5.00
C VAL A 176 -5.13 -28.03 5.29
N LEU A 177 -4.60 -28.96 4.49
CA LEU A 177 -4.46 -30.36 4.88
C LEU A 177 -2.97 -30.61 5.14
N SER A 178 -2.63 -30.93 6.38
CA SER A 178 -1.26 -31.20 6.82
C SER A 178 -1.06 -32.66 7.12
N TYR A 179 0.14 -33.16 6.84
CA TYR A 179 0.59 -34.50 7.22
C TYR A 179 1.72 -34.38 8.23
N GLN A 180 2.98 -34.51 7.80
CA GLN A 180 4.14 -34.49 8.69
C GLN A 180 4.86 -33.13 8.71
N ALA A 181 4.35 -32.14 7.97
CA ALA A 181 4.95 -30.80 7.86
C ALA A 181 3.93 -29.67 7.99
N GLY A 182 4.27 -28.67 8.80
CA GLY A 182 3.67 -27.35 8.77
C GLY A 182 4.48 -26.41 7.87
N ILE A 183 4.24 -25.11 8.00
CA ILE A 183 4.96 -24.09 7.21
C ILE A 183 6.49 -24.18 7.43
N GLN A 184 6.93 -24.43 8.66
CA GLN A 184 8.36 -24.46 9.01
C GLN A 184 9.07 -25.70 8.47
N GLU A 185 8.40 -26.85 8.46
CA GLU A 185 8.96 -28.13 8.04
C GLU A 185 8.73 -28.44 6.55
N ALA A 186 7.86 -27.69 5.86
CA ALA A 186 7.49 -27.99 4.48
C ALA A 186 8.69 -27.97 3.52
N HIS A 187 8.66 -28.83 2.51
CA HIS A 187 9.59 -28.77 1.37
C HIS A 187 8.85 -28.32 0.10
N VAL A 188 9.62 -28.00 -0.95
CA VAL A 188 9.07 -27.60 -2.26
C VAL A 188 8.28 -28.71 -2.90
N GLY A 189 7.15 -28.36 -3.53
CA GLY A 189 6.36 -29.31 -4.29
C GLY A 189 4.86 -29.12 -4.16
N ASN A 190 4.14 -29.92 -4.95
CA ASN A 190 2.69 -29.93 -5.06
C ASN A 190 2.12 -31.34 -5.30
N ASP A 191 2.89 -32.38 -4.99
CA ASP A 191 2.45 -33.77 -5.01
C ASP A 191 1.57 -34.05 -3.79
N HIS A 192 0.35 -34.56 -3.98
CA HIS A 192 -0.57 -34.83 -2.87
C HIS A 192 -0.13 -36.03 -2.02
N GLU A 193 0.71 -36.93 -2.54
CA GLU A 193 1.23 -38.07 -1.79
C GLU A 193 2.42 -37.67 -0.91
N ASP A 194 3.03 -36.50 -1.15
CA ASP A 194 4.16 -36.04 -0.36
C ASP A 194 3.70 -35.52 1.01
N ARG A 195 4.11 -36.26 2.04
CA ARG A 195 3.77 -36.00 3.44
C ARG A 195 4.52 -34.82 4.05
N PHE A 196 5.50 -34.26 3.34
CA PHE A 196 6.23 -33.04 3.72
C PHE A 196 5.83 -31.81 2.89
N VAL A 197 4.83 -31.93 2.02
CA VAL A 197 4.19 -30.79 1.36
C VAL A 197 2.96 -30.38 2.17
N ILE A 198 2.86 -29.11 2.56
CA ILE A 198 1.61 -28.57 3.14
C ILE A 198 0.54 -28.51 2.02
N GLN A 199 -0.47 -29.37 2.14
CA GLN A 199 -1.52 -29.52 1.14
C GLN A 199 -2.64 -28.50 1.35
N VAL A 200 -3.45 -28.32 0.31
CA VAL A 200 -4.66 -27.49 0.37
C VAL A 200 -5.85 -28.36 -0.02
N GLU A 201 -6.89 -28.33 0.81
CA GLU A 201 -8.16 -28.99 0.56
C GLU A 201 -9.27 -27.94 0.45
N VAL A 202 -10.24 -28.22 -0.43
CA VAL A 202 -11.52 -27.54 -0.48
C VAL A 202 -12.62 -28.54 -0.19
N SER A 203 -13.46 -28.25 0.80
CA SER A 203 -14.69 -28.97 1.07
C SER A 203 -15.87 -28.22 0.47
N ARG A 204 -16.77 -28.91 -0.21
CA ARG A 204 -17.97 -28.37 -0.85
C ARG A 204 -19.22 -28.94 -0.19
N SER A 205 -20.17 -28.08 0.09
CA SER A 205 -21.50 -28.43 0.59
C SER A 205 -22.58 -27.97 -0.38
N LYS A 206 -23.54 -28.86 -0.64
CA LYS A 206 -24.72 -28.63 -1.50
C LYS A 206 -26.02 -28.61 -0.71
N ASP A 207 -25.94 -28.70 0.61
CA ASP A 207 -27.08 -28.87 1.52
C ASP A 207 -27.07 -27.84 2.66
N ASP A 208 -26.64 -26.62 2.34
CA ASP A 208 -26.60 -25.47 3.25
C ASP A 208 -25.56 -25.63 4.38
N GLY A 209 -24.44 -26.29 4.08
CA GLY A 209 -23.32 -26.51 5.01
C GLY A 209 -23.50 -27.70 5.96
N LYS A 210 -24.43 -28.63 5.70
CA LYS A 210 -24.72 -29.75 6.63
C LYS A 210 -23.83 -30.97 6.39
N SER A 211 -23.46 -31.21 5.14
CA SER A 211 -22.49 -32.23 4.76
C SER A 211 -21.49 -31.70 3.74
N TRP A 212 -20.31 -32.33 3.72
CA TRP A 212 -19.12 -31.85 3.03
C TRP A 212 -18.47 -32.95 2.19
N GLU A 213 -18.15 -32.63 0.94
CA GLU A 213 -17.34 -33.44 0.03
C GLU A 213 -16.00 -32.72 -0.20
N SER A 214 -14.87 -33.41 0.01
CA SER A 214 -13.54 -32.79 -0.03
C SER A 214 -12.72 -33.17 -1.27
N GLU A 215 -11.89 -32.23 -1.73
CA GLU A 215 -10.88 -32.43 -2.78
C GLU A 215 -9.56 -31.74 -2.43
N THR A 216 -8.43 -32.46 -2.55
CA THR A 216 -7.10 -31.87 -2.45
C THR A 216 -6.73 -31.14 -3.75
N ILE A 217 -6.51 -29.83 -3.66
CA ILE A 217 -6.30 -28.93 -4.81
C ILE A 217 -4.89 -28.33 -4.85
N THR A 218 -3.92 -28.88 -4.12
CA THR A 218 -2.54 -28.34 -3.99
C THR A 218 -1.88 -28.06 -5.34
N LYS A 219 -2.04 -28.96 -6.31
CA LYS A 219 -1.50 -28.78 -7.67
C LYS A 219 -2.12 -27.60 -8.41
N THR A 220 -3.42 -27.36 -8.20
CA THR A 220 -4.16 -26.25 -8.81
C THR A 220 -3.74 -24.90 -8.24
N VAL A 221 -3.58 -24.84 -6.91
CA VAL A 221 -3.17 -23.60 -6.22
C VAL A 221 -1.66 -23.34 -6.30
N THR A 222 -0.87 -24.34 -6.71
CA THR A 222 0.60 -24.28 -6.77
C THR A 222 1.13 -24.64 -8.15
N PRO A 223 0.93 -23.78 -9.18
CA PRO A 223 1.45 -24.03 -10.52
C PRO A 223 2.98 -23.93 -10.60
N ASP A 224 3.62 -23.15 -9.73
CA ASP A 224 5.09 -23.09 -9.59
C ASP A 224 5.57 -24.15 -8.57
N PRO A 225 6.25 -25.22 -9.00
CA PRO A 225 6.69 -26.28 -8.09
C PRO A 225 7.81 -25.85 -7.13
N LYS A 226 8.37 -24.64 -7.27
CA LYS A 226 9.36 -24.07 -6.34
C LYS A 226 8.73 -23.49 -5.08
N VAL A 227 7.40 -23.39 -5.02
CA VAL A 227 6.69 -22.98 -3.82
C VAL A 227 6.88 -24.04 -2.74
N ARG A 228 7.37 -23.58 -1.60
CA ARG A 228 7.67 -24.41 -0.42
C ARG A 228 6.43 -24.63 0.42
N TRP A 229 5.67 -23.56 0.67
CA TRP A 229 4.45 -23.62 1.44
C TRP A 229 3.42 -22.63 0.91
N ARG A 230 2.15 -22.96 1.15
CA ARG A 230 0.98 -22.16 0.83
C ARG A 230 -0.13 -22.45 1.83
N PHE A 231 -1.05 -21.51 2.02
CA PHE A 231 -2.27 -21.72 2.78
C PHE A 231 -3.36 -20.73 2.35
N ALA A 232 -4.62 -21.13 2.51
CA ALA A 232 -5.76 -20.24 2.31
C ALA A 232 -5.85 -19.27 3.49
N ALA A 233 -6.02 -17.97 3.22
CA ALA A 233 -6.20 -17.00 4.28
C ALA A 233 -7.57 -17.21 4.96
N SER A 234 -7.54 -17.63 6.23
CA SER A 234 -8.72 -18.01 7.02
C SER A 234 -9.71 -16.86 7.23
N GLY A 235 -11.01 -17.18 7.27
CA GLY A 235 -12.10 -16.21 7.37
C GLY A 235 -13.16 -16.43 6.28
N GLN A 236 -13.27 -15.48 5.35
CA GLN A 236 -14.23 -15.58 4.24
C GLN A 236 -13.66 -14.98 2.94
N GLY A 237 -13.85 -15.68 1.83
CA GLY A 237 -13.74 -15.14 0.47
C GLY A 237 -15.05 -14.53 -0.04
N ILE A 238 -15.16 -14.29 -1.34
CA ILE A 238 -16.30 -13.56 -1.93
C ILE A 238 -16.84 -14.21 -3.21
N GLN A 239 -18.04 -13.81 -3.59
CA GLN A 239 -18.54 -13.90 -4.95
C GLN A 239 -18.67 -12.48 -5.52
N ILE A 240 -18.11 -12.24 -6.70
CA ILE A 240 -18.22 -10.97 -7.42
C ILE A 240 -19.67 -10.82 -7.91
N ARG A 241 -20.28 -9.64 -7.75
CA ARG A 241 -21.66 -9.37 -8.16
C ARG A 241 -21.76 -8.43 -9.35
N ASN A 242 -20.76 -7.58 -9.55
CA ASN A 242 -20.79 -6.48 -10.51
C ASN A 242 -19.74 -6.64 -11.62
N GLY A 243 -20.02 -6.01 -12.75
CA GLY A 243 -19.08 -5.91 -13.87
C GLY A 243 -18.87 -7.24 -14.62
N LYS A 244 -17.75 -7.30 -15.35
CA LYS A 244 -17.44 -8.37 -16.30
C LYS A 244 -17.30 -9.76 -15.65
N HIS A 245 -16.93 -9.81 -14.36
CA HIS A 245 -16.62 -11.05 -13.64
C HIS A 245 -17.71 -11.42 -12.63
N ALA A 246 -18.92 -10.85 -12.74
CA ALA A 246 -20.04 -11.22 -11.88
C ALA A 246 -20.28 -12.75 -11.91
N GLY A 247 -20.49 -13.34 -10.73
CA GLY A 247 -20.60 -14.78 -10.50
C GLY A 247 -19.29 -15.46 -10.07
N ARG A 248 -18.13 -14.87 -10.37
CA ARG A 248 -16.82 -15.43 -10.01
C ARG A 248 -16.66 -15.57 -8.50
N LEU A 249 -16.20 -16.73 -8.07
CA LEU A 249 -15.81 -17.02 -6.69
C LEU A 249 -14.33 -16.69 -6.49
N VAL A 250 -13.96 -16.11 -5.35
CA VAL A 250 -12.58 -15.70 -5.06
C VAL A 250 -12.20 -16.04 -3.62
N GLN A 251 -11.10 -16.78 -3.46
CA GLN A 251 -10.45 -17.10 -2.19
C GLN A 251 -9.00 -16.60 -2.22
N GLN A 252 -8.53 -15.99 -1.12
CA GLN A 252 -7.15 -15.54 -1.02
C GLN A 252 -6.21 -16.59 -0.44
N PHE A 253 -4.96 -16.57 -0.89
CA PHE A 253 -3.88 -17.42 -0.45
C PHE A 253 -2.60 -16.62 -0.23
N THR A 254 -1.75 -17.17 0.63
CA THR A 254 -0.37 -16.73 0.84
C THR A 254 0.58 -17.86 0.44
N GLN A 255 1.73 -17.53 -0.14
CA GLN A 255 2.78 -18.49 -0.48
C GLN A 255 4.19 -17.98 -0.17
N ALA A 256 5.15 -18.89 -0.08
CA ALA A 256 6.56 -18.56 -0.24
C ALA A 256 7.36 -19.66 -0.93
N LYS A 257 8.47 -19.25 -1.56
CA LYS A 257 9.40 -20.12 -2.28
C LYS A 257 10.58 -20.50 -1.39
N GLU A 258 11.20 -21.64 -1.67
CA GLU A 258 12.40 -22.06 -0.94
C GLU A 258 13.57 -21.07 -1.15
N GLY A 259 14.34 -20.82 -0.09
CA GLY A 259 15.46 -19.88 -0.10
C GLY A 259 15.07 -18.40 -0.18
N SER A 260 13.78 -18.08 -0.29
CA SER A 260 13.27 -16.70 -0.29
C SER A 260 12.79 -16.30 1.11
N THR A 261 13.03 -15.04 1.48
CA THR A 261 12.39 -14.41 2.64
C THR A 261 11.03 -13.80 2.32
N ALA A 262 10.70 -13.67 1.03
CA ALA A 262 9.46 -13.05 0.57
C ALA A 262 8.25 -13.97 0.80
N GLN A 263 7.17 -13.36 1.28
CA GLN A 263 5.82 -13.93 1.31
C GLN A 263 4.91 -13.14 0.38
N GLU A 264 4.26 -13.85 -0.53
CA GLU A 264 3.45 -13.27 -1.61
C GLU A 264 1.98 -13.62 -1.40
N ALA A 265 1.09 -12.70 -1.73
CA ALA A 265 -0.35 -12.93 -1.74
C ALA A 265 -0.82 -13.25 -3.16
N PHE A 266 -1.83 -14.10 -3.32
CA PHE A 266 -2.51 -14.33 -4.60
C PHE A 266 -3.97 -14.73 -4.39
N SER A 267 -4.77 -14.67 -5.46
CA SER A 267 -6.16 -15.12 -5.46
C SER A 267 -6.31 -16.44 -6.19
N LEU A 268 -7.07 -17.35 -5.62
CA LEU A 268 -7.67 -18.49 -6.31
C LEU A 268 -9.09 -18.07 -6.73
N TYR A 269 -9.45 -18.29 -7.99
CA TYR A 269 -10.78 -17.94 -8.48
C TYR A 269 -11.42 -19.02 -9.34
N SER A 270 -12.75 -19.01 -9.42
CA SER A 270 -13.56 -19.90 -10.25
C SER A 270 -14.65 -19.12 -10.97
N ASP A 271 -14.79 -19.35 -12.28
CA ASP A 271 -15.82 -18.76 -13.14
C ASP A 271 -16.98 -19.74 -13.45
N ASP A 272 -16.92 -20.96 -12.91
CA ASP A 272 -17.84 -22.05 -13.22
C ASP A 272 -18.45 -22.66 -11.95
N HIS A 273 -18.75 -21.80 -10.98
CA HIS A 273 -19.42 -22.17 -9.73
C HIS A 273 -18.64 -23.24 -8.92
N GLY A 274 -17.31 -23.09 -8.88
CA GLY A 274 -16.41 -23.96 -8.13
C GLY A 274 -16.15 -25.33 -8.75
N ALA A 275 -16.53 -25.55 -10.02
CA ALA A 275 -16.22 -26.79 -10.73
C ALA A 275 -14.73 -26.88 -11.12
N THR A 276 -14.11 -25.76 -11.48
CA THR A 276 -12.67 -25.63 -11.67
C THR A 276 -12.14 -24.35 -11.02
N TRP A 277 -10.87 -24.37 -10.63
CA TRP A 277 -10.20 -23.26 -9.94
C TRP A 277 -8.91 -22.87 -10.67
N HIS A 278 -8.58 -21.57 -10.60
CA HIS A 278 -7.41 -20.99 -11.24
C HIS A 278 -6.64 -20.10 -10.26
N ALA A 279 -5.34 -20.34 -10.11
CA ALA A 279 -4.46 -19.45 -9.35
C ALA A 279 -4.09 -18.22 -10.19
N GLY A 280 -4.32 -17.03 -9.64
CA GLY A 280 -3.87 -15.75 -10.18
C GLY A 280 -2.36 -15.52 -9.97
N GLN A 281 -1.90 -14.35 -10.39
CA GLN A 281 -0.50 -13.95 -10.22
C GLN A 281 -0.21 -13.52 -8.77
N PRO A 282 0.92 -13.96 -8.19
CA PRO A 282 1.37 -13.48 -6.88
C PRO A 282 1.71 -11.97 -6.89
N VAL A 283 1.49 -11.30 -5.76
CA VAL A 283 1.78 -9.88 -5.56
C VAL A 283 2.40 -9.63 -4.18
N GLY A 284 3.31 -8.65 -4.12
CA GLY A 284 3.98 -8.21 -2.89
C GLY A 284 5.01 -9.20 -2.35
N THR A 285 5.84 -8.76 -1.40
CA THR A 285 6.91 -9.60 -0.80
C THR A 285 6.86 -9.66 0.72
N GLU A 286 6.11 -8.76 1.37
CA GLU A 286 5.93 -8.71 2.82
C GLU A 286 4.45 -8.91 3.19
N MET A 287 3.77 -9.71 2.36
CA MET A 287 2.37 -10.07 2.51
C MET A 287 2.25 -11.23 3.51
N ASP A 288 1.04 -11.47 3.99
CA ASP A 288 0.71 -12.65 4.77
C ASP A 288 -0.80 -12.90 4.59
N GLU A 289 -1.54 -13.32 5.61
CA GLU A 289 -3.00 -13.47 5.58
C GLU A 289 -3.70 -12.24 5.00
N ASN A 290 -4.31 -12.44 3.83
CA ASN A 290 -4.95 -11.38 3.08
C ASN A 290 -6.36 -11.73 2.67
N LYS A 291 -7.18 -10.71 2.47
CA LYS A 291 -8.58 -10.82 2.07
C LYS A 291 -8.87 -9.93 0.89
N VAL A 292 -10.06 -10.11 0.33
CA VAL A 292 -10.55 -9.37 -0.81
C VAL A 292 -11.99 -8.94 -0.57
N VAL A 293 -12.30 -7.75 -1.05
CA VAL A 293 -13.66 -7.21 -1.08
C VAL A 293 -13.93 -6.56 -2.43
N GLU A 294 -15.13 -6.76 -2.97
CA GLU A 294 -15.58 -6.10 -4.20
C GLU A 294 -15.87 -4.61 -3.93
N ARG A 295 -15.43 -3.74 -4.84
CA ARG A 295 -15.74 -2.31 -4.85
C ARG A 295 -16.96 -2.00 -5.73
N ALA A 296 -17.50 -0.79 -5.62
CA ALA A 296 -18.70 -0.37 -6.35
C ALA A 296 -18.60 -0.57 -7.87
N ASP A 297 -17.42 -0.40 -8.46
CA ASP A 297 -17.15 -0.56 -9.89
C ASP A 297 -16.90 -2.01 -10.35
N GLY A 298 -16.96 -2.98 -9.43
CA GLY A 298 -16.66 -4.39 -9.67
C GLY A 298 -15.16 -4.74 -9.65
N SER A 299 -14.28 -3.76 -9.42
CA SER A 299 -12.87 -4.04 -9.11
C SER A 299 -12.75 -4.66 -7.71
N LEU A 300 -11.62 -5.33 -7.45
CA LEU A 300 -11.36 -5.95 -6.16
C LEU A 300 -10.30 -5.18 -5.39
N LEU A 301 -10.53 -5.00 -4.09
CA LEU A 301 -9.55 -4.48 -3.14
C LEU A 301 -9.01 -5.64 -2.29
N LEU A 302 -7.71 -5.90 -2.40
CA LEU A 302 -6.98 -6.77 -1.50
C LEU A 302 -6.61 -6.00 -0.23
N ASN A 303 -6.72 -6.64 0.92
CA ASN A 303 -6.29 -6.12 2.22
C ASN A 303 -5.49 -7.20 2.95
N SER A 304 -4.19 -6.99 3.13
CA SER A 304 -3.25 -7.98 3.66
C SER A 304 -2.66 -7.56 4.99
N ARG A 305 -2.47 -8.57 5.85
CA ARG A 305 -1.57 -8.49 6.98
C ARG A 305 -0.17 -8.16 6.47
N GLU A 306 0.53 -7.32 7.21
CA GLU A 306 1.96 -7.11 7.02
C GLU A 306 2.74 -8.19 7.79
N ARG A 307 3.56 -8.96 7.09
CA ARG A 307 4.40 -10.02 7.68
C ARG A 307 5.31 -9.51 8.79
N THR A 308 6.02 -8.42 8.52
CA THR A 308 7.09 -7.91 9.38
C THR A 308 6.57 -7.04 10.52
N GLY A 309 5.32 -6.55 10.40
CA GLY A 309 4.70 -5.62 11.34
C GLY A 309 5.42 -4.31 11.52
N ALA A 310 6.27 -4.01 10.57
CA ALA A 310 7.11 -2.87 10.65
C ALA A 310 6.19 -1.63 10.61
N ASN A 311 5.34 -1.51 9.59
CA ASN A 311 4.51 -0.33 9.38
C ASN A 311 3.32 -0.27 10.36
N ARG A 312 3.02 -1.38 11.04
CA ARG A 312 1.85 -1.52 11.94
C ARG A 312 0.56 -1.12 11.23
N SER A 313 0.45 -1.51 9.96
CA SER A 313 -0.64 -1.15 9.06
C SER A 313 -0.95 -2.30 8.11
N ARG A 314 -1.95 -2.12 7.23
CA ARG A 314 -2.36 -3.10 6.24
C ARG A 314 -1.73 -2.78 4.88
N TRP A 315 -1.33 -3.80 4.14
CA TRP A 315 -1.08 -3.65 2.71
C TRP A 315 -2.40 -3.70 1.95
N GLN A 316 -2.55 -2.88 0.92
CA GLN A 316 -3.65 -2.94 -0.03
C GLN A 316 -3.14 -3.02 -1.46
N ALA A 317 -3.93 -3.65 -2.33
CA ALA A 317 -3.70 -3.72 -3.77
C ALA A 317 -5.05 -3.76 -4.51
N GLU A 318 -5.10 -3.35 -5.77
CA GLU A 318 -6.33 -3.38 -6.58
C GLU A 318 -6.22 -4.39 -7.71
N SER A 319 -7.34 -4.99 -8.09
CA SER A 319 -7.46 -5.84 -9.26
C SER A 319 -8.65 -5.42 -10.12
N PHE A 320 -8.41 -5.28 -11.42
CA PHE A 320 -9.42 -4.90 -12.43
C PHE A 320 -9.85 -6.08 -13.32
N ASP A 321 -9.32 -7.28 -13.07
CA ASP A 321 -9.57 -8.50 -13.83
C ASP A 321 -10.13 -9.64 -12.98
N GLY A 322 -10.77 -9.29 -11.86
CA GLY A 322 -11.43 -10.21 -10.95
C GLY A 322 -10.45 -11.10 -10.17
N GLY A 323 -9.31 -10.54 -9.76
CA GLY A 323 -8.31 -11.19 -8.90
C GLY A 323 -7.20 -11.95 -9.63
N ALA A 324 -7.16 -11.91 -10.97
CA ALA A 324 -6.14 -12.63 -11.73
C ALA A 324 -4.78 -11.92 -11.68
N THR A 325 -4.76 -10.58 -11.67
CA THR A 325 -3.57 -9.75 -11.46
C THR A 325 -3.86 -8.59 -10.51
N TRP A 326 -2.80 -8.01 -9.93
CA TRP A 326 -2.88 -6.98 -8.90
C TRP A 326 -1.94 -5.81 -9.20
N SER A 327 -2.35 -4.60 -8.82
CA SER A 327 -1.50 -3.42 -8.82
C SER A 327 -0.38 -3.52 -7.77
N LYS A 328 0.59 -2.58 -7.82
CA LYS A 328 1.64 -2.49 -6.80
C LYS A 328 1.01 -2.23 -5.42
N PRO A 329 1.35 -3.00 -4.36
CA PRO A 329 0.78 -2.77 -3.04
C PRO A 329 1.17 -1.41 -2.45
N TRP A 330 0.24 -0.81 -1.70
CA TRP A 330 0.46 0.39 -0.89
C TRP A 330 0.01 0.18 0.57
N LEU A 331 0.46 1.04 1.48
CA LEU A 331 0.06 0.98 2.88
C LEU A 331 -1.25 1.75 3.10
N ALA A 332 -2.23 1.12 3.75
CA ALA A 332 -3.45 1.77 4.20
C ALA A 332 -3.23 2.46 5.54
N THR A 333 -2.58 3.63 5.52
CA THR A 333 -2.06 4.29 6.73
C THR A 333 -3.11 4.74 7.73
N ASP A 334 -4.39 4.77 7.34
CA ASP A 334 -5.51 5.03 8.25
C ASP A 334 -5.76 3.85 9.21
N ILE A 335 -5.41 2.63 8.80
CA ILE A 335 -5.64 1.41 9.57
C ILE A 335 -4.38 1.05 10.36
N VAL A 336 -4.54 0.94 11.68
CA VAL A 336 -3.51 0.39 12.57
C VAL A 336 -3.72 -1.12 12.73
N ASP A 337 -2.65 -1.90 12.61
CA ASP A 337 -2.68 -3.36 12.66
C ASP A 337 -1.66 -3.97 13.62
N ALA A 338 -2.10 -4.99 14.35
CA ALA A 338 -1.33 -5.76 15.31
C ALA A 338 -0.59 -6.97 14.70
N MET A 339 -0.22 -6.93 13.41
CA MET A 339 0.26 -8.07 12.64
C MET A 339 -0.70 -9.25 12.72
N THR A 340 -1.98 -9.01 12.42
CA THR A 340 -3.04 -10.00 12.65
C THR A 340 -3.84 -10.27 11.38
N ASN A 341 -4.61 -11.35 11.35
CA ASN A 341 -5.63 -11.53 10.32
C ASN A 341 -6.78 -10.54 10.58
N GLY A 342 -7.53 -10.20 9.53
CA GLY A 342 -8.70 -9.35 9.59
C GLY A 342 -9.64 -9.63 8.42
N GLN A 343 -10.85 -9.09 8.45
CA GLN A 343 -11.86 -9.35 7.43
C GLN A 343 -12.50 -8.05 6.94
N PRO A 344 -12.32 -7.68 5.66
CA PRO A 344 -13.12 -6.67 5.00
C PRO A 344 -14.41 -7.28 4.44
N ILE A 345 -15.51 -6.53 4.46
CA ILE A 345 -16.79 -6.88 3.81
C ILE A 345 -17.44 -5.63 3.20
N ARG A 346 -18.31 -5.82 2.19
CA ARG A 346 -19.30 -4.80 1.80
C ARG A 346 -20.41 -4.78 2.84
N ALA A 347 -20.80 -3.60 3.31
CA ALA A 347 -21.98 -3.48 4.19
C ALA A 347 -23.29 -3.73 3.44
N PHE A 348 -23.34 -3.33 2.17
CA PHE A 348 -24.51 -3.44 1.31
C PHE A 348 -24.14 -4.17 0.00
N PRO A 349 -23.88 -5.49 0.03
CA PRO A 349 -23.49 -6.24 -1.16
C PRO A 349 -24.53 -6.18 -2.29
N GLN A 350 -25.80 -5.95 -1.97
CA GLN A 350 -26.89 -5.81 -2.96
C GLN A 350 -27.03 -4.40 -3.56
N ALA A 351 -26.28 -3.41 -3.07
CA ALA A 351 -26.34 -2.06 -3.61
C ALA A 351 -25.70 -2.02 -5.01
N THR A 352 -26.42 -1.44 -5.97
CA THR A 352 -25.94 -1.24 -7.35
C THR A 352 -24.79 -0.22 -7.36
N PRO A 353 -23.93 -0.21 -8.40
CA PRO A 353 -22.80 0.72 -8.48
C PRO A 353 -23.18 2.21 -8.32
N GLU A 354 -24.38 2.60 -8.72
CA GLU A 354 -24.88 3.99 -8.64
C GLU A 354 -25.37 4.37 -7.24
N ASP A 355 -25.66 3.38 -6.38
CA ASP A 355 -26.07 3.61 -5.00
C ASP A 355 -24.83 3.96 -4.17
N PRO A 356 -24.76 5.13 -3.49
CA PRO A 356 -23.62 5.49 -2.65
C PRO A 356 -23.28 4.47 -1.55
N ARG A 357 -24.26 3.67 -1.12
CA ARG A 357 -24.06 2.58 -0.15
C ARG A 357 -23.13 1.48 -0.69
N SER A 358 -22.96 1.39 -2.01
CA SER A 358 -22.11 0.39 -2.66
C SER A 358 -20.62 0.55 -2.32
N SER A 359 -20.20 1.75 -1.92
CA SER A 359 -18.85 2.10 -1.50
C SER A 359 -18.57 1.91 0.00
N ILE A 360 -19.58 1.52 0.78
CA ILE A 360 -19.43 1.34 2.23
C ILE A 360 -18.82 -0.04 2.51
N LEU A 361 -17.58 -0.01 3.01
CA LEU A 361 -16.83 -1.19 3.42
C LEU A 361 -16.61 -1.18 4.93
N LEU A 362 -16.63 -2.36 5.53
CA LEU A 362 -16.26 -2.57 6.93
C LEU A 362 -15.01 -3.44 7.01
N PHE A 363 -14.17 -3.21 8.01
CA PHE A 363 -12.98 -4.03 8.27
C PHE A 363 -12.81 -4.29 9.77
N ALA A 364 -12.62 -5.55 10.15
CA ALA A 364 -12.38 -5.94 11.54
C ALA A 364 -10.93 -6.43 11.74
N ASN A 365 -10.22 -5.87 12.72
CA ASN A 365 -8.89 -6.34 13.14
C ASN A 365 -8.59 -5.99 14.62
N ALA A 366 -7.35 -6.25 15.05
CA ALA A 366 -6.78 -5.75 16.30
C ALA A 366 -5.69 -4.70 16.01
N GLN A 367 -5.64 -3.62 16.79
CA GLN A 367 -4.74 -2.49 16.51
C GLN A 367 -3.35 -2.63 17.15
N ILE A 368 -3.27 -3.20 18.35
CA ILE A 368 -2.04 -3.12 19.16
C ILE A 368 -1.38 -4.48 19.26
N PHE A 369 -0.12 -4.56 18.83
CA PHE A 369 0.78 -5.64 19.20
C PHE A 369 1.75 -5.19 20.29
N GLN A 370 1.61 -5.77 21.49
CA GLN A 370 2.44 -5.47 22.65
C GLN A 370 2.66 -6.73 23.49
N SER A 371 3.91 -6.97 23.92
CA SER A 371 4.28 -8.10 24.78
C SER A 371 3.79 -9.45 24.24
N TYR A 372 3.91 -9.69 22.94
CA TYR A 372 3.44 -10.90 22.24
C TYR A 372 1.93 -11.13 22.36
N ASN A 373 1.14 -10.07 22.54
CA ASN A 373 -0.31 -10.10 22.59
C ASN A 373 -0.90 -9.06 21.63
N ARG A 374 -2.01 -9.42 20.98
CA ARG A 374 -2.81 -8.58 20.12
C ARG A 374 -3.98 -8.03 20.92
N LYS A 375 -4.24 -6.73 20.83
CA LYS A 375 -5.24 -6.03 21.65
C LYS A 375 -5.99 -4.99 20.85
N LYS A 376 -7.09 -4.48 21.43
CA LYS A 376 -7.95 -3.44 20.85
C LYS A 376 -8.62 -3.90 19.55
N GLY A 377 -9.47 -4.92 19.67
CA GLY A 377 -10.38 -5.31 18.59
C GLY A 377 -11.21 -4.12 18.12
N THR A 378 -11.17 -3.84 16.82
CA THR A 378 -11.71 -2.61 16.21
C THR A 378 -12.47 -2.91 14.93
N ILE A 379 -13.57 -2.19 14.74
CA ILE A 379 -14.25 -2.07 13.44
C ILE A 379 -13.84 -0.74 12.81
N TRP A 380 -13.41 -0.80 11.55
CA TRP A 380 -13.14 0.33 10.68
C TRP A 380 -14.23 0.40 9.60
N MET A 381 -14.57 1.60 9.17
CA MET A 381 -15.50 1.82 8.06
C MET A 381 -14.91 2.79 7.04
N SER A 382 -15.00 2.39 5.78
CA SER A 382 -14.68 3.22 4.62
C SER A 382 -15.97 3.64 3.93
N CYS A 383 -15.98 4.86 3.39
CA CYS A 383 -17.10 5.45 2.66
C CYS A 383 -16.79 5.65 1.17
N ASP A 384 -15.57 5.33 0.73
CA ASP A 384 -15.03 5.61 -0.61
C ASP A 384 -14.47 4.36 -1.29
N GLY A 385 -14.99 3.19 -0.93
CA GLY A 385 -14.58 1.92 -1.53
C GLY A 385 -13.18 1.48 -1.09
N GLY A 386 -12.75 1.87 0.11
CA GLY A 386 -11.53 1.42 0.78
C GLY A 386 -10.31 2.29 0.56
N SER A 387 -10.43 3.40 -0.17
CA SER A 387 -9.34 4.35 -0.38
C SER A 387 -8.95 5.07 0.93
N THR A 388 -9.93 5.34 1.80
CA THR A 388 -9.70 5.86 3.15
C THR A 388 -10.56 5.12 4.19
N TRP A 389 -10.13 5.11 5.45
CA TRP A 389 -10.82 4.42 6.57
C TRP A 389 -11.05 5.36 7.78
N PRO A 390 -11.86 6.42 7.62
CA PRO A 390 -11.90 7.54 8.58
C PRO A 390 -12.76 7.29 9.82
N ILE A 391 -13.58 6.24 9.84
CA ILE A 391 -14.48 5.90 10.94
C ILE A 391 -13.97 4.62 11.60
N SER A 392 -13.83 4.63 12.92
CA SER A 392 -13.45 3.43 13.68
C SER A 392 -14.01 3.44 15.09
N LYS A 393 -14.27 2.24 15.63
CA LYS A 393 -14.70 2.05 17.02
C LYS A 393 -14.14 0.75 17.59
N VAL A 394 -13.57 0.81 18.79
CA VAL A 394 -13.04 -0.34 19.53
C VAL A 394 -14.20 -1.13 20.13
N PHE A 395 -14.30 -2.42 19.80
CA PHE A 395 -15.31 -3.34 20.38
C PHE A 395 -14.77 -4.14 21.56
N ASN A 396 -13.45 -4.30 21.66
CA ASN A 396 -12.81 -5.03 22.75
C ASN A 396 -11.45 -4.40 23.06
N GLU A 397 -11.32 -3.72 24.21
CA GLU A 397 -10.05 -3.13 24.68
C GLU A 397 -9.01 -4.20 25.07
N GLY A 398 -9.48 -5.41 25.38
CA GLY A 398 -8.66 -6.53 25.84
C GLY A 398 -7.90 -7.22 24.71
N SER A 399 -7.49 -8.47 24.98
CA SER A 399 -6.84 -9.31 23.98
C SER A 399 -7.84 -9.69 22.88
N THR A 400 -7.42 -9.51 21.63
CA THR A 400 -8.17 -9.88 20.42
C THR A 400 -7.17 -10.36 19.38
N GLY A 401 -7.22 -11.64 19.04
CA GLY A 401 -6.47 -12.24 17.94
C GLY A 401 -7.15 -11.96 16.60
N TYR A 402 -7.57 -13.03 15.92
CA TYR A 402 -8.25 -12.93 14.63
C TYR A 402 -9.67 -12.43 14.83
N ALA A 403 -10.16 -11.67 13.85
CA ALA A 403 -11.53 -11.17 13.80
C ALA A 403 -12.08 -11.37 12.38
N THR A 404 -13.25 -11.98 12.28
CA THR A 404 -13.97 -12.13 11.01
C THR A 404 -15.42 -11.71 11.16
N ILE A 405 -15.98 -11.08 10.12
CA ILE A 405 -17.33 -10.52 10.13
C ILE A 405 -18.11 -10.93 8.88
N THR A 406 -19.44 -11.07 9.02
CA THR A 406 -20.39 -11.29 7.91
C THR A 406 -21.68 -10.52 8.19
N VAL A 407 -22.38 -10.10 7.13
CA VAL A 407 -23.75 -9.60 7.27
C VAL A 407 -24.68 -10.80 7.50
N GLN A 408 -25.67 -10.63 8.39
CA GLN A 408 -26.68 -11.64 8.75
C GLN A 408 -28.00 -11.34 8.06
N ASN A 409 -28.91 -12.33 8.03
CA ASN A 409 -30.22 -12.18 7.40
C ASN A 409 -31.16 -11.17 8.07
N ASP A 410 -30.94 -10.81 9.32
CA ASP A 410 -31.68 -9.74 10.00
C ASP A 410 -31.06 -8.34 9.77
N GLY A 411 -29.99 -8.26 8.98
CA GLY A 411 -29.25 -7.04 8.69
C GLY A 411 -28.28 -6.61 9.80
N ARG A 412 -28.09 -7.40 10.87
CA ARG A 412 -26.95 -7.23 11.79
C ARG A 412 -25.66 -7.73 11.12
N ILE A 413 -24.54 -7.41 11.75
CA ILE A 413 -23.22 -7.91 11.37
C ILE A 413 -22.78 -8.89 12.46
N GLY A 414 -22.59 -10.15 12.10
CA GLY A 414 -22.07 -11.19 12.97
C GLY A 414 -20.56 -11.17 12.98
N MET A 415 -19.96 -11.38 14.14
CA MET A 415 -18.52 -11.30 14.34
C MET A 415 -18.03 -12.47 15.18
N LEU A 416 -17.00 -13.16 14.69
CA LEU A 416 -16.22 -14.12 15.49
C LEU A 416 -14.84 -13.56 15.78
N THR A 417 -14.40 -13.71 17.03
CA THR A 417 -13.08 -13.26 17.48
C THR A 417 -12.38 -14.27 18.35
N GLU A 418 -11.06 -14.18 18.38
CA GLU A 418 -10.21 -14.86 19.36
C GLU A 418 -9.93 -13.92 20.54
N ASP A 419 -10.87 -13.83 21.48
CA ASP A 419 -10.66 -12.98 22.65
C ASP A 419 -9.85 -13.68 23.74
N GLY A 420 -9.13 -12.89 24.54
CA GLY A 420 -8.49 -13.37 25.76
C GLY A 420 -9.29 -13.09 27.03
N LEU A 421 -9.05 -13.88 28.08
CA LEU A 421 -9.58 -13.67 29.43
C LEU A 421 -8.49 -13.09 30.34
N GLY A 422 -8.68 -11.85 30.82
CA GLY A 422 -7.69 -11.14 31.63
C GLY A 422 -6.38 -10.90 30.87
N ASP A 423 -5.25 -11.35 31.44
CA ASP A 423 -3.92 -11.25 30.80
C ASP A 423 -3.62 -12.38 29.81
N SER A 424 -4.48 -13.40 29.71
CA SER A 424 -4.29 -14.52 28.79
C SER A 424 -4.65 -14.14 27.36
N LYS A 425 -3.84 -14.56 26.39
CA LYS A 425 -4.14 -14.41 24.96
C LYS A 425 -5.10 -15.50 24.49
N GLU A 426 -6.00 -15.15 23.57
CA GLU A 426 -6.71 -16.09 22.67
C GLU A 426 -7.27 -17.31 23.43
N SER A 427 -8.23 -17.06 24.32
CA SER A 427 -8.81 -18.03 25.25
C SER A 427 -9.91 -18.92 24.67
N GLY A 428 -10.28 -18.72 23.41
CA GLY A 428 -11.37 -19.43 22.75
C GLY A 428 -11.90 -18.66 21.53
N ILE A 429 -13.10 -19.04 21.08
CA ILE A 429 -13.82 -18.37 20.00
C ILE A 429 -15.07 -17.71 20.58
N PHE A 430 -15.20 -16.41 20.33
CA PHE A 430 -16.27 -15.57 20.87
C PHE A 430 -17.10 -15.01 19.75
N TYR A 431 -18.42 -14.99 19.94
CA TYR A 431 -19.38 -14.36 19.04
C TYR A 431 -19.92 -13.07 19.63
N ARG A 432 -20.11 -12.09 18.76
CA ARG A 432 -20.90 -10.87 18.98
C ARG A 432 -21.67 -10.54 17.71
N SER A 433 -22.70 -9.71 17.83
CA SER A 433 -23.32 -9.05 16.68
C SER A 433 -23.52 -7.57 16.91
N PHE A 434 -23.48 -6.76 15.86
CA PHE A 434 -23.73 -5.33 15.96
C PHE A 434 -24.51 -4.80 14.77
N GLY A 435 -25.25 -3.70 14.99
CA GLY A 435 -25.81 -2.91 13.90
C GLY A 435 -24.84 -1.82 13.46
N LEU A 436 -24.94 -1.36 12.21
CA LEU A 436 -24.03 -0.33 11.67
C LEU A 436 -24.05 0.97 12.47
N GLY A 437 -25.22 1.34 13.02
CA GLY A 437 -25.37 2.53 13.86
C GLY A 437 -24.55 2.47 15.16
N TRP A 438 -24.01 1.32 15.55
CA TRP A 438 -23.10 1.20 16.69
C TRP A 438 -21.82 2.01 16.50
N LEU A 439 -21.40 2.27 15.25
CA LEU A 439 -20.26 3.14 14.98
C LEU A 439 -20.52 4.61 15.36
N GLU A 440 -21.78 5.00 15.61
CA GLU A 440 -22.20 6.36 16.00
C GLU A 440 -21.78 7.46 15.01
N GLN A 441 -21.36 7.06 13.81
CA GLN A 441 -20.93 7.92 12.72
C GLN A 441 -21.55 7.40 11.41
N SER A 442 -21.80 8.31 10.48
CA SER A 442 -22.36 7.99 9.16
C SER A 442 -21.44 8.47 8.05
N CYS A 443 -21.62 7.92 6.84
CA CYS A 443 -20.82 8.34 5.69
C CYS A 443 -21.34 9.65 5.10
N ALA A 444 -20.44 10.62 4.95
CA ALA A 444 -20.53 11.69 3.98
C ALA A 444 -19.64 11.37 2.78
N SER A 445 -19.81 12.09 1.69
CA SER A 445 -18.96 12.02 0.51
C SER A 445 -18.17 13.32 0.35
N MET A 446 -16.96 13.20 -0.19
CA MET A 446 -16.10 14.34 -0.47
C MET A 446 -15.38 14.13 -1.79
N THR A 447 -15.38 15.16 -2.63
CA THR A 447 -14.50 15.26 -3.78
C THR A 447 -13.49 16.36 -3.52
N ALA A 448 -12.24 16.13 -3.92
CA ALA A 448 -11.16 17.10 -3.86
C ALA A 448 -10.20 16.76 -5.01
N SER A 449 -9.50 17.78 -5.52
CA SER A 449 -8.60 17.64 -6.66
C SER A 449 -7.14 17.65 -6.22
N ASP A 450 -6.32 16.92 -6.96
CA ASP A 450 -4.86 16.95 -6.81
C ASP A 450 -4.33 18.35 -7.16
N VAL A 451 -3.22 18.74 -6.53
CA VAL A 451 -2.54 20.02 -6.75
C VAL A 451 -1.17 19.74 -7.36
N GLU A 452 -0.91 20.32 -8.53
CA GLU A 452 0.34 20.12 -9.28
C GLU A 452 1.25 21.35 -9.25
N GLY A 453 2.57 21.12 -9.32
CA GLY A 453 3.58 22.16 -9.61
C GLY A 453 3.78 23.23 -8.54
N SER A 454 3.52 22.96 -7.26
CA SER A 454 3.66 23.96 -6.20
C SER A 454 5.13 24.09 -5.75
N ALA A 455 5.61 25.31 -5.52
CA ALA A 455 6.98 25.50 -5.06
C ALA A 455 7.11 25.29 -3.54
N ALA A 456 8.27 24.81 -3.08
CA ALA A 456 8.56 24.77 -1.65
C ALA A 456 8.52 26.18 -1.03
N GLY A 457 7.91 26.33 0.14
CA GLY A 457 7.71 27.63 0.80
C GLY A 457 6.38 28.33 0.44
N GLU A 458 5.61 27.82 -0.52
CA GLU A 458 4.31 28.37 -0.88
C GLU A 458 3.15 27.79 -0.06
N SER A 459 2.03 28.51 -0.05
CA SER A 459 0.75 27.96 0.42
C SER A 459 -0.10 27.57 -0.78
N VAL A 460 -0.75 26.41 -0.69
CA VAL A 460 -1.66 25.90 -1.72
C VAL A 460 -3.06 25.71 -1.16
N THR A 461 -4.08 25.99 -1.96
CA THR A 461 -5.47 25.78 -1.57
C THR A 461 -5.99 24.50 -2.23
N ILE A 462 -6.58 23.63 -1.43
CA ILE A 462 -7.23 22.40 -1.91
C ILE A 462 -8.74 22.60 -1.80
N PRO A 463 -9.46 22.78 -2.92
CA PRO A 463 -10.91 22.85 -2.91
C PRO A 463 -11.50 21.47 -2.66
N ALA A 464 -12.51 21.41 -1.79
CA ALA A 464 -13.26 20.22 -1.45
C ALA A 464 -14.75 20.49 -1.59
N LYS A 465 -15.46 19.55 -2.20
CA LYS A 465 -16.92 19.54 -2.25
C LYS A 465 -17.46 18.38 -1.44
N ILE A 466 -18.26 18.69 -0.43
CA ILE A 466 -18.78 17.77 0.58
C ILE A 466 -20.29 17.61 0.38
N ALA A 467 -20.77 16.38 0.49
CA ALA A 467 -22.19 16.08 0.54
C ALA A 467 -22.48 15.07 1.65
N SER A 468 -23.37 15.44 2.58
CA SER A 468 -23.84 14.57 3.66
C SER A 468 -25.13 13.86 3.26
N THR A 469 -25.28 12.60 3.68
CA THR A 469 -26.52 11.84 3.50
C THR A 469 -27.71 12.41 4.27
N THR A 470 -27.47 13.28 5.26
CA THR A 470 -28.52 13.97 6.04
C THR A 470 -28.98 15.29 5.40
N GLY A 471 -28.26 15.77 4.36
CA GLY A 471 -28.48 17.07 3.73
C GLY A 471 -27.91 18.28 4.50
N THR A 472 -27.31 18.09 5.67
CA THR A 472 -26.63 19.16 6.43
C THR A 472 -25.12 19.03 6.25
N VAL A 473 -24.44 20.11 5.83
CA VAL A 473 -22.99 20.10 5.53
C VAL A 473 -22.20 21.04 6.46
N ALA A 474 -22.81 21.48 7.57
CA ALA A 474 -22.09 22.22 8.60
C ALA A 474 -21.12 21.29 9.36
N GLY A 475 -19.84 21.66 9.47
CA GLY A 475 -18.83 20.84 10.14
C GLY A 475 -17.41 21.37 10.01
N GLU A 476 -16.42 20.54 10.36
CA GLU A 476 -15.00 20.88 10.30
C GLU A 476 -14.27 20.07 9.21
N LEU A 477 -13.54 20.76 8.33
CA LEU A 477 -12.63 20.18 7.34
C LEU A 477 -11.18 20.33 7.81
N THR A 478 -10.44 19.23 7.78
CA THR A 478 -9.06 19.14 8.28
C THR A 478 -8.17 18.40 7.28
N ALA A 479 -6.88 18.72 7.25
CA ALA A 479 -5.87 17.90 6.58
C ALA A 479 -5.15 17.09 7.64
N VAL A 480 -5.12 15.77 7.47
CA VAL A 480 -4.55 14.82 8.42
C VAL A 480 -3.36 14.10 7.81
N GLY A 481 -2.42 13.69 8.67
CA GLY A 481 -1.23 12.95 8.24
C GLY A 481 -0.23 13.77 7.42
N LEU A 482 -0.18 15.09 7.67
CA LEU A 482 0.74 16.00 6.96
C LEU A 482 2.21 15.59 7.11
N PRO A 483 3.04 15.75 6.06
CA PRO A 483 4.49 15.53 6.15
C PRO A 483 5.14 16.45 7.20
N ALA A 484 6.32 16.07 7.68
CA ALA A 484 7.02 16.85 8.69
C ALA A 484 7.22 18.32 8.26
N GLY A 485 6.82 19.26 9.12
CA GLY A 485 6.93 20.70 8.88
C GLY A 485 5.79 21.34 8.09
N TRP A 486 4.92 20.55 7.45
CA TRP A 486 3.73 21.05 6.74
C TRP A 486 2.63 21.38 7.76
N THR A 487 1.85 22.42 7.48
CA THR A 487 0.73 22.83 8.36
C THR A 487 -0.51 23.16 7.55
N ALA A 488 -1.68 22.92 8.14
CA ALA A 488 -2.96 23.38 7.63
C ALA A 488 -3.88 23.63 8.84
N ASP A 489 -4.54 24.78 8.86
CA ASP A 489 -5.51 25.08 9.90
C ASP A 489 -6.86 24.41 9.60
N PRO A 490 -7.56 23.87 10.60
CA PRO A 490 -8.93 23.41 10.44
C PRO A 490 -9.86 24.52 9.93
N VAL A 491 -10.75 24.18 9.00
CA VAL A 491 -11.72 25.12 8.42
C VAL A 491 -13.13 24.68 8.75
N HIS A 492 -13.92 25.57 9.33
CA HIS A 492 -15.35 25.32 9.51
C HIS A 492 -16.07 25.55 8.18
N VAL A 493 -16.77 24.52 7.71
CA VAL A 493 -17.55 24.53 6.48
C VAL A 493 -19.03 24.64 6.84
N SER A 494 -19.78 25.48 6.12
CA SER A 494 -21.22 25.73 6.37
C SER A 494 -22.12 25.40 5.18
N GLY A 495 -21.53 24.95 4.07
CA GLY A 495 -22.21 24.56 2.82
C GLY A 495 -21.45 23.44 2.12
N GLU A 496 -21.80 23.13 0.87
CA GLU A 496 -21.14 22.03 0.15
C GLU A 496 -19.67 22.32 -0.19
N ASP A 497 -19.30 23.60 -0.30
CA ASP A 497 -17.95 24.01 -0.69
C ASP A 497 -17.10 24.32 0.54
N GLY A 498 -15.92 23.68 0.61
CA GLY A 498 -14.89 23.94 1.60
C GLY A 498 -13.52 24.09 0.93
N GLU A 499 -12.64 24.86 1.55
CA GLU A 499 -11.27 25.07 1.07
C GLU A 499 -10.32 24.91 2.24
N ILE A 500 -9.25 24.14 2.06
CA ILE A 500 -8.19 24.02 3.05
C ILE A 500 -6.89 24.57 2.49
N GLN A 501 -6.25 25.46 3.25
CA GLN A 501 -4.95 26.03 2.90
C GLN A 501 -3.85 25.19 3.54
N LEU A 502 -2.99 24.64 2.71
CA LEU A 502 -1.82 23.85 3.10
C LEU A 502 -0.56 24.71 2.93
N ASN A 503 0.21 24.86 3.99
CA ASN A 503 1.48 25.59 3.99
C ASN A 503 2.63 24.60 3.79
N ILE A 504 3.34 24.75 2.67
CA ILE A 504 4.50 23.93 2.31
C ILE A 504 5.75 24.60 2.87
N PRO A 505 6.54 23.95 3.75
CA PRO A 505 7.75 24.56 4.28
C PRO A 505 8.82 24.70 3.18
N GLU A 506 9.70 25.70 3.29
CA GLU A 506 10.84 25.87 2.37
C GLU A 506 11.76 24.63 2.33
N SER A 507 11.80 23.87 3.43
CA SER A 507 12.55 22.62 3.56
C SER A 507 11.90 21.43 2.84
N ALA A 508 10.68 21.56 2.30
CA ALA A 508 10.04 20.51 1.52
C ALA A 508 10.91 20.13 0.32
N ILE A 509 10.98 18.84 0.02
CA ILE A 509 11.80 18.30 -1.06
C ILE A 509 10.88 18.01 -2.24
N GLU A 510 11.38 18.15 -3.47
CA GLU A 510 10.56 17.85 -4.64
C GLU A 510 10.01 16.41 -4.59
N GLY A 511 8.77 16.23 -5.05
CA GLY A 511 8.11 14.93 -5.06
C GLY A 511 6.61 15.02 -4.92
N THR A 512 5.96 13.86 -4.97
CA THR A 512 4.51 13.74 -4.79
C THR A 512 4.18 13.34 -3.36
N TYR A 513 3.37 14.17 -2.70
CA TYR A 513 2.92 13.97 -1.33
C TYR A 513 1.44 13.60 -1.32
N HIS A 514 1.08 12.53 -0.61
CA HIS A 514 -0.31 12.14 -0.41
C HIS A 514 -0.84 12.75 0.89
N ILE A 515 -1.86 13.59 0.77
CA ILE A 515 -2.51 14.31 1.87
C ILE A 515 -3.92 13.77 2.02
N SER A 516 -4.32 13.43 3.24
CA SER A 516 -5.70 13.02 3.52
C SER A 516 -6.50 14.20 4.03
N LEU A 517 -7.56 14.57 3.33
CA LEU A 517 -8.58 15.48 3.83
C LEU A 517 -9.60 14.71 4.64
N ARG A 518 -10.09 15.29 5.73
CA ARG A 518 -11.11 14.72 6.61
C ARG A 518 -12.13 15.76 7.00
N TYR A 519 -13.39 15.48 6.72
CA TYR A 519 -14.55 16.25 7.13
C TYR A 519 -15.30 15.53 8.27
N VAL A 520 -15.72 16.29 9.28
CA VAL A 520 -16.65 15.85 10.32
C VAL A 520 -17.80 16.84 10.41
N GLY A 521 -19.00 16.39 10.06
CA GLY A 521 -20.23 17.16 10.21
C GLY A 521 -20.65 17.31 11.68
N ASP A 522 -21.36 18.39 11.97
CA ASP A 522 -21.98 18.63 13.28
C ASP A 522 -23.00 17.54 13.65
N ASP A 523 -23.50 16.81 12.65
CA ASP A 523 -24.37 15.64 12.76
C ASP A 523 -23.61 14.31 12.93
N GLY A 524 -22.28 14.34 12.99
CA GLY A 524 -21.42 13.17 13.10
C GLY A 524 -21.14 12.44 11.78
N ALA A 525 -21.58 12.96 10.63
CA ALA A 525 -21.22 12.41 9.32
C ALA A 525 -19.73 12.65 9.04
N VAL A 526 -19.05 11.67 8.44
CA VAL A 526 -17.61 11.74 8.17
C VAL A 526 -17.35 11.44 6.70
N ALA A 527 -16.50 12.26 6.08
CA ALA A 527 -15.92 11.97 4.78
C ALA A 527 -14.40 12.10 4.87
N ALA A 528 -13.69 11.32 4.06
CA ALA A 528 -12.28 11.51 3.83
C ALA A 528 -11.95 11.38 2.35
N LYS A 529 -10.88 12.04 1.93
CA LYS A 529 -10.40 12.01 0.55
C LYS A 529 -8.89 12.19 0.55
N ALA A 530 -8.17 11.20 0.01
CA ALA A 530 -6.76 11.37 -0.30
C ALA A 530 -6.62 12.21 -1.58
N VAL A 531 -5.68 13.15 -1.56
CA VAL A 531 -5.27 14.00 -2.68
C VAL A 531 -3.75 13.99 -2.80
N GLN A 532 -3.25 14.18 -4.01
CA GLN A 532 -1.83 14.35 -4.29
C GLN A 532 -1.46 15.83 -4.37
N VAL A 533 -0.35 16.18 -3.75
CA VAL A 533 0.27 17.50 -3.86
C VAL A 533 1.68 17.30 -4.39
N SER A 534 1.97 17.73 -5.61
CA SER A 534 3.33 17.65 -6.15
C SER A 534 4.09 18.94 -5.84
N VAL A 535 5.25 18.78 -5.21
CA VAL A 535 6.20 19.87 -4.98
C VAL A 535 7.28 19.83 -6.05
N VAL A 536 7.56 20.97 -6.66
CA VAL A 536 8.66 21.16 -7.59
C VAL A 536 9.74 22.04 -6.96
N ASP A 537 10.99 21.75 -7.26
CA ASP A 537 12.13 22.57 -6.84
C ASP A 537 13.20 22.59 -7.94
N ASP A 538 13.19 23.65 -8.73
CA ASP A 538 14.07 23.83 -9.88
C ASP A 538 15.55 24.07 -9.48
N THR A 539 15.86 24.12 -8.17
CA THR A 539 17.23 24.29 -7.66
C THR A 539 17.93 22.96 -7.39
N ARG A 540 17.32 21.82 -7.71
CA ARG A 540 17.96 20.52 -7.56
C ARG A 540 19.28 20.45 -8.34
N VAL A 541 20.36 20.07 -7.65
CA VAL A 541 21.65 19.79 -8.29
C VAL A 541 21.54 18.47 -9.07
N PRO A 542 21.73 18.49 -10.40
CA PRO A 542 21.62 17.29 -11.22
C PRO A 542 22.66 16.22 -10.86
N ARG A 543 22.31 14.94 -11.05
CA ARG A 543 23.18 13.82 -10.68
C ARG A 543 24.52 13.79 -11.43
N ASP A 544 24.52 14.22 -12.69
CA ASP A 544 25.71 14.35 -13.53
C ASP A 544 26.64 15.49 -13.11
N HIS A 545 26.19 16.40 -12.25
CA HIS A 545 27.01 17.42 -11.61
C HIS A 545 27.68 16.93 -10.31
N LEU A 546 27.39 15.72 -9.85
CA LEU A 546 28.08 15.07 -8.72
C LEU A 546 29.29 14.28 -9.24
N VAL A 547 30.48 14.86 -9.12
CA VAL A 547 31.75 14.33 -9.67
C VAL A 547 32.23 13.10 -8.93
N ALA A 548 32.12 13.11 -7.60
CA ALA A 548 32.52 12.00 -6.76
C ALA A 548 31.66 11.95 -5.50
N VAL A 549 31.26 10.73 -5.13
CA VAL A 549 30.62 10.44 -3.85
C VAL A 549 31.44 9.38 -3.14
N TRP A 550 31.68 9.58 -1.86
CA TRP A 550 32.47 8.69 -1.03
C TRP A 550 31.82 8.54 0.33
N ALA A 551 31.91 7.35 0.92
CA ALA A 551 31.56 7.10 2.30
C ALA A 551 32.69 6.37 3.01
N ASN A 552 32.88 6.63 4.30
CA ASN A 552 33.92 5.99 5.11
C ASN A 552 33.70 4.49 5.33
N SER A 553 32.51 3.96 5.00
CA SER A 553 32.22 2.52 5.00
C SER A 553 31.05 2.15 4.07
N ASN A 554 31.02 0.88 3.65
CA ASN A 554 29.96 0.29 2.82
C ASN A 554 29.82 -1.22 3.13
N ASP A 555 28.65 -1.84 2.93
CA ASP A 555 28.39 -3.26 3.24
C ASP A 555 28.26 -4.21 2.01
N GLY A 556 28.79 -3.82 0.85
CA GLY A 556 28.47 -4.45 -0.44
C GLY A 556 27.41 -3.67 -1.22
N ASN A 557 26.64 -2.82 -0.55
CA ASN A 557 25.85 -1.75 -1.16
C ASN A 557 26.65 -0.43 -1.15
N PRO A 558 27.20 0.03 -2.29
CA PRO A 558 28.07 1.22 -2.34
C PRO A 558 27.28 2.52 -2.21
N ILE A 559 27.93 3.59 -1.72
CA ILE A 559 27.36 4.94 -1.55
C ILE A 559 26.68 5.51 -2.81
N GLY A 560 27.09 5.09 -4.01
CA GLY A 560 26.47 5.51 -5.27
C GLY A 560 24.97 5.19 -5.36
N LEU A 561 24.50 4.16 -4.65
CA LEU A 561 23.08 3.79 -4.59
C LEU A 561 22.22 4.79 -3.81
N ALA A 562 22.82 5.70 -3.03
CA ALA A 562 22.08 6.78 -2.37
C ALA A 562 21.91 8.01 -3.27
N PHE A 563 22.40 7.96 -4.51
CA PHE A 563 22.37 9.07 -5.46
C PHE A 563 21.98 8.56 -6.85
N ASP A 564 21.22 7.48 -6.96
CA ASP A 564 20.87 6.86 -8.26
C ASP A 564 19.43 7.13 -8.71
N ASP A 565 18.68 7.94 -7.96
CA ASP A 565 17.27 8.26 -8.22
C ASP A 565 16.35 7.04 -8.22
N ASN A 566 16.77 5.96 -7.59
CA ASN A 566 16.01 4.75 -7.43
C ASN A 566 15.78 4.44 -5.94
N PRO A 567 14.61 4.82 -5.38
CA PRO A 567 14.32 4.58 -3.96
C PRO A 567 14.21 3.09 -3.58
N ALA A 568 14.25 2.15 -4.54
CA ALA A 568 14.30 0.72 -4.28
C ALA A 568 15.72 0.21 -3.96
N THR A 569 16.75 0.97 -4.33
CA THR A 569 18.15 0.74 -3.95
C THR A 569 18.51 1.59 -2.74
N PHE A 570 19.63 1.26 -2.08
CA PHE A 570 20.17 2.07 -1.00
C PHE A 570 21.62 1.73 -0.74
N TRP A 571 22.34 2.68 -0.18
CA TRP A 571 23.61 2.48 0.48
C TRP A 571 23.42 2.03 1.94
N HIS A 572 24.32 1.19 2.44
CA HIS A 572 24.40 0.85 3.87
C HIS A 572 25.87 0.81 4.32
N SER A 573 26.16 1.41 5.47
CA SER A 573 27.45 1.40 6.13
C SER A 573 27.88 -0.02 6.49
N GLN A 574 29.18 -0.27 6.65
CA GLN A 574 29.65 -1.59 7.07
C GLN A 574 29.07 -1.98 8.43
N TRP A 575 28.33 -3.10 8.45
CA TRP A 575 27.78 -3.68 9.69
C TRP A 575 28.42 -5.03 10.05
N GLN A 576 28.83 -5.82 9.05
CA GLN A 576 29.57 -7.06 9.28
C GLN A 576 31.02 -6.76 9.66
N ASN A 577 31.48 -7.34 10.78
CA ASN A 577 32.83 -7.15 11.31
C ASN A 577 33.20 -5.66 11.44
N LYS A 578 32.22 -4.84 11.83
CA LYS A 578 32.33 -3.38 11.86
C LYS A 578 33.47 -2.93 12.81
N PRO A 579 34.43 -2.13 12.31
CA PRO A 579 35.47 -1.52 13.13
C PRO A 579 34.90 -0.53 14.18
N ALA A 580 35.57 -0.41 15.32
CA ALA A 580 35.08 0.40 16.45
C ALA A 580 35.03 1.90 16.14
N GLU A 581 35.90 2.37 15.24
CA GLU A 581 36.02 3.75 14.77
C GLU A 581 34.83 4.22 13.92
N LEU A 582 34.00 3.30 13.42
CA LEU A 582 32.76 3.61 12.70
C LEU A 582 31.54 3.72 13.63
N ASN A 583 31.72 3.54 14.94
CA ASN A 583 30.62 3.73 15.88
C ASN A 583 30.34 5.22 16.04
N ASN A 584 29.12 5.62 15.71
CA ASN A 584 28.63 7.00 15.74
C ASN A 584 29.45 7.92 14.83
N ASN A 585 30.03 7.36 13.77
CA ASN A 585 30.96 8.06 12.91
C ASN A 585 30.85 7.54 11.47
N HIS A 586 29.85 8.05 10.75
CA HIS A 586 29.65 7.77 9.33
C HIS A 586 29.74 9.07 8.55
N ASP A 587 30.74 9.17 7.69
CA ASP A 587 30.97 10.34 6.86
C ASP A 587 30.62 10.00 5.40
N ILE A 588 29.84 10.88 4.79
CA ILE A 588 29.55 10.90 3.36
C ILE A 588 30.12 12.20 2.80
N VAL A 589 30.95 12.13 1.78
CA VAL A 589 31.55 13.28 1.11
C VAL A 589 31.09 13.32 -0.34
N VAL A 590 30.61 14.48 -0.77
CA VAL A 590 30.13 14.76 -2.13
C VAL A 590 30.98 15.87 -2.73
N SER A 591 31.50 15.62 -3.93
CA SER A 591 32.25 16.58 -4.76
C SER A 591 31.37 17.05 -5.90
N LEU A 592 31.19 18.35 -6.05
CA LEU A 592 30.41 18.95 -7.13
C LEU A 592 31.33 19.37 -8.29
N ALA A 593 30.74 19.44 -9.50
CA ALA A 593 31.42 19.88 -10.72
C ALA A 593 31.56 21.40 -10.79
N ASP A 594 30.57 22.12 -10.26
CA ASP A 594 30.53 23.56 -10.19
C ASP A 594 30.28 24.00 -8.74
N GLU A 595 30.63 25.26 -8.42
CA GLU A 595 30.26 25.88 -7.16
C GLU A 595 28.75 26.20 -7.13
N HIS A 596 28.09 25.87 -6.02
CA HIS A 596 26.67 26.12 -5.80
C HIS A 596 26.43 26.86 -4.49
N ASP A 597 25.42 27.74 -4.48
CA ASP A 597 24.87 28.27 -3.23
C ASP A 597 23.82 27.28 -2.74
N LEU A 598 24.24 26.37 -1.86
CA LEU A 598 23.41 25.25 -1.40
C LEU A 598 22.40 25.73 -0.35
N THR A 599 21.16 25.27 -0.48
CA THR A 599 20.04 25.69 0.37
C THR A 599 19.54 24.56 1.27
N LYS A 600 19.48 23.32 0.77
CA LYS A 600 18.99 22.16 1.52
C LYS A 600 19.48 20.81 0.98
N ILE A 601 19.33 19.79 1.82
CA ILE A 601 19.57 18.38 1.48
C ILE A 601 18.28 17.60 1.69
N GLY A 602 17.89 16.79 0.71
CA GLY A 602 16.84 15.77 0.88
C GLY A 602 17.44 14.44 1.31
N TYR A 603 16.83 13.79 2.29
CA TYR A 603 17.18 12.44 2.76
C TYR A 603 15.97 11.51 2.72
N LEU A 604 16.14 10.33 2.13
CA LEU A 604 15.17 9.24 2.18
C LEU A 604 15.84 7.98 2.75
N PRO A 605 15.33 7.38 3.85
CA PRO A 605 15.88 6.13 4.38
C PRO A 605 15.57 4.93 3.46
N PRO A 606 16.28 3.80 3.63
CA PRO A 606 16.01 2.56 2.92
C PRO A 606 14.53 2.14 2.97
N GLN A 607 14.04 1.65 1.84
CA GLN A 607 12.66 1.18 1.70
C GLN A 607 12.48 -0.29 2.13
N ARG A 608 13.47 -0.85 2.83
CA ARG A 608 13.44 -2.15 3.53
C ARG A 608 14.33 -2.01 4.77
N ASP A 609 13.95 -2.58 5.90
CA ASP A 609 14.54 -2.35 7.25
C ASP A 609 14.17 -1.02 7.92
N GLN A 610 13.31 -1.12 8.91
CA GLN A 610 12.44 -0.01 9.26
C GLN A 610 13.03 1.10 10.12
N LYS A 611 14.27 0.98 10.58
CA LYS A 611 14.96 1.99 11.40
C LYS A 611 16.47 1.78 11.41
N ASN A 612 16.92 0.57 11.05
CA ASN A 612 18.33 0.19 11.07
C ASN A 612 19.10 1.05 10.05
N GLY A 613 20.15 1.72 10.51
CA GLY A 613 20.91 2.65 9.71
C GLY A 613 20.18 3.93 9.31
N ALA A 614 18.91 4.12 9.66
CA ALA A 614 18.18 5.34 9.31
C ALA A 614 18.76 6.51 10.11
N PHE A 615 19.14 7.59 9.42
CA PHE A 615 19.83 8.73 10.03
C PHE A 615 18.95 9.34 11.10
N LYS A 616 19.50 9.50 12.29
CA LYS A 616 18.90 10.26 13.38
C LYS A 616 19.70 11.53 13.62
N ASN A 617 20.91 11.42 14.17
CA ASN A 617 21.72 12.58 14.52
C ASN A 617 22.67 12.89 13.38
N TYR A 618 22.68 14.13 12.91
CA TYR A 618 23.51 14.55 11.79
C TYR A 618 24.19 15.91 12.02
N GLU A 619 25.29 16.11 11.30
CA GLU A 619 25.91 17.41 11.08
C GLU A 619 26.34 17.51 9.61
N VAL A 620 26.08 18.65 8.98
CA VAL A 620 26.43 18.95 7.60
C VAL A 620 27.53 19.99 7.60
N PHE A 621 28.57 19.71 6.83
CA PHE A 621 29.66 20.62 6.58
C PHE A 621 29.80 20.91 5.10
N VAL A 622 30.29 22.10 4.79
CA VAL A 622 30.65 22.51 3.43
C VAL A 622 32.07 23.04 3.38
N GLY A 623 32.62 23.07 2.18
CA GLY A 623 33.91 23.68 1.91
C GLY A 623 34.10 23.97 0.44
N GLN A 624 35.21 24.65 0.16
CA GLN A 624 35.67 24.99 -1.18
C GLN A 624 36.95 24.24 -1.47
N ARG A 625 36.99 23.49 -2.57
CA ARG A 625 38.16 22.71 -2.98
C ARG A 625 39.29 23.64 -3.39
N GLY A 626 38.99 24.75 -4.04
CA GLY A 626 39.99 25.69 -4.55
C GLY A 626 40.99 24.97 -5.48
N ALA A 627 42.28 25.02 -5.13
CA ALA A 627 43.33 24.33 -5.89
C ALA A 627 43.53 22.85 -5.52
N ASN A 628 42.78 22.32 -4.53
CA ASN A 628 42.93 20.94 -4.08
C ASN A 628 42.39 19.94 -5.12
N ALA A 629 42.99 18.75 -5.18
CA ALA A 629 42.58 17.71 -6.13
C ALA A 629 41.27 17.02 -5.74
N SER A 630 40.97 16.94 -4.43
CA SER A 630 39.80 16.26 -3.88
C SER A 630 39.22 17.02 -2.68
N CYS A 631 37.92 16.84 -2.42
CA CYS A 631 37.28 17.30 -1.19
C CYS A 631 37.85 16.65 0.08
N ALA A 632 38.53 15.52 -0.04
CA ALA A 632 39.21 14.88 1.10
C ALA A 632 40.41 15.70 1.62
N ASP A 633 40.98 16.58 0.78
CA ASP A 633 42.21 17.32 1.08
C ASP A 633 41.96 18.73 1.63
N ILE A 634 40.70 19.12 1.83
CA ILE A 634 40.38 20.47 2.30
C ILE A 634 40.68 20.61 3.79
N GLY A 635 41.45 21.64 4.15
CA GLY A 635 41.94 21.87 5.51
C GLY A 635 40.94 22.54 6.46
N GLY A 636 39.76 22.94 5.97
CA GLY A 636 38.74 23.61 6.77
C GLY A 636 37.34 23.29 6.26
N TRP A 637 36.49 22.76 7.15
CA TRP A 637 35.08 22.48 6.93
C TRP A 637 34.26 23.47 7.76
N ALA A 638 33.28 24.14 7.14
CA ALA A 638 32.33 24.98 7.84
C ALA A 638 31.06 24.17 8.15
N SER A 639 30.66 24.10 9.42
CA SER A 639 29.37 23.50 9.80
C SER A 639 28.23 24.43 9.39
N VAL A 640 27.25 23.90 8.67
CA VAL A 640 26.12 24.68 8.11
C VAL A 640 24.75 24.16 8.51
N ALA A 641 24.69 22.95 9.09
CA ALA A 641 23.48 22.42 9.70
C ALA A 641 23.85 21.31 10.69
N SER A 642 23.06 21.16 11.76
CA SER A 642 23.12 19.99 12.64
C SER A 642 21.75 19.78 13.28
N GLY A 643 21.45 18.55 13.67
CA GLY A 643 20.21 18.26 14.37
C GLY A 643 19.88 16.79 14.48
N GLU A 644 18.62 16.54 14.84
CA GLU A 644 18.02 15.21 14.79
C GLU A 644 16.95 15.16 13.70
N LEU A 645 16.98 14.14 12.86
CA LEU A 645 15.89 13.81 11.94
C LEU A 645 14.85 12.97 12.67
N ALA A 646 13.58 13.27 12.41
CA ALA A 646 12.51 12.33 12.70
C ALA A 646 12.57 11.18 11.69
N TYR A 647 12.18 9.98 12.13
CA TYR A 647 12.06 8.86 11.20
C TYR A 647 10.85 9.07 10.29
N GLU A 648 11.10 9.39 9.03
CA GLU A 648 10.10 9.46 7.97
C GLU A 648 10.56 8.59 6.79
N ARG A 649 9.72 7.63 6.39
CA ARG A 649 10.02 6.66 5.32
C ARG A 649 9.25 6.95 4.05
N ARG A 650 8.06 7.58 4.18
CA ARG A 650 7.14 7.82 3.07
C ARG A 650 7.63 8.96 2.18
N TYR A 651 8.23 9.97 2.79
CA TYR A 651 8.65 11.19 2.13
C TYR A 651 10.09 11.53 2.47
N PHE A 652 10.72 12.35 1.63
CA PHE A 652 12.02 12.92 1.93
C PHE A 652 11.94 13.85 3.15
N SER A 653 12.91 13.69 4.05
CA SER A 653 13.21 14.67 5.09
C SER A 653 14.12 15.75 4.52
N GLY A 654 13.76 17.02 4.74
CA GLY A 654 14.58 18.17 4.35
C GLY A 654 15.49 18.63 5.48
N ILE A 655 16.77 18.83 5.17
CA ILE A 655 17.76 19.48 6.04
C ILE A 655 18.04 20.86 5.44
N SER A 656 17.55 21.92 6.08
CA SER A 656 17.88 23.29 5.69
C SER A 656 19.31 23.64 6.08
N LEU A 657 20.02 24.35 5.20
CA LEU A 657 21.40 24.80 5.42
C LEU A 657 21.43 26.30 5.74
N ASP A 658 22.42 26.73 6.52
CA ASP A 658 22.75 28.15 6.65
C ASP A 658 23.19 28.71 5.29
N GLN A 659 22.32 29.50 4.67
CA GLN A 659 22.53 30.01 3.30
C GLN A 659 23.69 30.99 3.18
N GLU A 660 24.11 31.66 4.26
CA GLU A 660 25.26 32.57 4.21
C GLU A 660 26.56 31.76 4.23
N ALA A 661 26.61 30.72 5.06
CA ALA A 661 27.76 29.84 5.19
C ALA A 661 27.87 28.79 4.06
N ALA A 662 26.76 28.47 3.37
CA ALA A 662 26.68 27.49 2.29
C ALA A 662 26.77 28.10 0.87
N ARG A 663 27.45 29.25 0.71
CA ARG A 663 27.72 29.85 -0.60
C ARG A 663 28.95 29.25 -1.28
N GLN A 664 28.92 29.24 -2.61
CA GLN A 664 30.05 28.85 -3.46
C GLN A 664 30.66 27.50 -3.08
N VAL A 665 29.81 26.51 -2.78
CA VAL A 665 30.21 25.19 -2.30
C VAL A 665 30.48 24.26 -3.48
N ASP A 666 31.61 23.56 -3.45
CA ASP A 666 31.93 22.45 -4.37
C ASP A 666 32.32 21.15 -3.63
N CYS A 667 32.31 21.18 -2.29
CA CYS A 667 32.56 20.08 -1.39
C CYS A 667 31.55 20.07 -0.23
N LEU A 668 30.84 18.96 -0.05
CA LEU A 668 29.87 18.77 1.02
C LEU A 668 30.18 17.50 1.80
N LYS A 669 30.04 17.54 3.12
CA LYS A 669 30.18 16.38 4.01
C LYS A 669 28.96 16.25 4.92
N ILE A 670 28.35 15.07 4.93
CA ILE A 670 27.31 14.70 5.89
C ILE A 670 27.93 13.74 6.90
N HIS A 671 27.90 14.12 8.16
CA HIS A 671 28.32 13.30 9.27
C HIS A 671 27.09 12.75 10.01
N VAL A 672 26.99 11.44 10.15
CA VAL A 672 25.90 10.76 10.87
C VAL A 672 26.46 10.12 12.13
N SER A 673 25.94 10.54 13.28
CA SER A 673 26.39 10.11 14.61
C SER A 673 25.34 9.31 15.40
N GLY A 674 24.14 9.15 14.85
CA GLY A 674 23.03 8.44 15.49
C GLY A 674 22.08 7.79 14.49
N GLU A 675 21.48 6.66 14.89
CA GLU A 675 20.42 5.97 14.13
C GLU A 675 19.16 5.73 14.98
N HIS A 676 18.06 5.32 14.34
CA HIS A 676 16.76 5.14 15.00
C HIS A 676 16.54 3.81 15.73
N THR A 677 17.47 2.85 15.66
CA THR A 677 17.38 1.52 16.30
C THR A 677 17.99 1.42 17.71
N GLY A 678 18.87 2.34 18.12
CA GLY A 678 19.41 2.37 19.49
C GLY A 678 20.77 3.07 19.65
N PRO A 679 21.26 3.23 20.88
CA PRO A 679 22.45 4.04 21.19
C PRO A 679 23.81 3.32 21.03
N SER A 680 23.85 2.03 20.67
CA SER A 680 25.10 1.25 20.57
C SER A 680 25.32 0.70 19.16
N GLY A 681 26.44 1.06 18.52
CA GLY A 681 26.86 0.46 17.25
C GLY A 681 26.15 1.02 16.01
N THR A 682 25.75 2.30 16.03
CA THR A 682 24.98 2.99 14.96
C THR A 682 25.43 2.62 13.55
N ASN A 683 24.51 2.30 12.65
CA ASN A 683 24.77 2.21 11.21
C ASN A 683 24.31 3.49 10.52
N ALA A 684 24.62 3.62 9.24
CA ALA A 684 24.11 4.68 8.37
C ALA A 684 23.69 4.09 7.04
N SER A 685 22.52 4.48 6.56
CA SER A 685 21.96 4.00 5.30
C SER A 685 21.03 5.05 4.69
N ALA A 686 20.99 5.08 3.37
CA ALA A 686 20.18 6.03 2.62
C ALA A 686 19.71 5.38 1.31
N ALA A 687 18.41 5.44 1.05
CA ALA A 687 17.87 5.15 -0.29
C ALA A 687 18.22 6.29 -1.23
N GLU A 688 17.97 7.53 -0.83
CA GLU A 688 18.26 8.70 -1.66
C GLU A 688 18.78 9.87 -0.82
N ILE A 689 19.73 10.60 -1.39
CA ILE A 689 20.26 11.87 -0.93
C ILE A 689 20.23 12.83 -2.11
N ARG A 690 19.58 13.99 -1.93
CA ARG A 690 19.45 15.02 -2.96
C ARG A 690 20.02 16.34 -2.45
N LEU A 691 20.68 17.08 -3.32
CA LEU A 691 21.24 18.40 -3.01
C LEU A 691 20.48 19.48 -3.78
N TYR A 692 20.25 20.61 -3.14
CA TYR A 692 19.52 21.75 -3.71
C TYR A 692 20.33 23.02 -3.53
N GLY A 693 20.38 23.86 -4.56
CA GLY A 693 21.12 25.11 -4.58
C GLY A 693 21.30 25.67 -5.98
N THR A 694 21.50 26.98 -6.07
CA THR A 694 21.71 27.64 -7.37
C THR A 694 23.17 27.52 -7.80
N LYS A 695 23.40 27.11 -9.04
CA LYS A 695 24.73 27.11 -9.66
C LYS A 695 25.29 28.53 -9.74
N ASN A 696 26.51 28.73 -9.24
CA ASN A 696 27.20 30.01 -9.37
C ASN A 696 27.67 30.20 -10.82
N ALA A 697 27.46 31.41 -11.35
CA ALA A 697 28.02 31.79 -12.64
C ALA A 697 29.55 31.89 -12.53
N ILE A 698 30.27 31.36 -13.52
CA ILE A 698 31.72 31.54 -13.61
C ILE A 698 31.98 33.03 -13.88
N VAL A 699 32.36 33.78 -12.84
CA VAL A 699 32.83 35.16 -13.02
C VAL A 699 34.23 35.11 -13.61
N SER A 700 34.34 35.21 -14.94
CA SER A 700 35.63 35.51 -15.56
C SER A 700 36.12 36.86 -15.03
N PRO A 701 37.38 36.98 -14.55
CA PRO A 701 37.87 38.26 -14.07
C PRO A 701 37.88 39.25 -15.24
N THR A 702 37.03 40.27 -15.16
CA THR A 702 37.14 41.43 -16.04
C THR A 702 38.50 42.07 -15.74
N PRO A 703 39.39 42.28 -16.74
CA PRO A 703 40.67 42.93 -16.46
C PRO A 703 40.40 44.36 -15.97
N THR A 704 40.77 44.63 -14.73
CA THR A 704 40.75 45.96 -14.14
C THR A 704 41.71 46.85 -14.93
N VAL A 705 41.19 47.66 -15.84
CA VAL A 705 41.95 48.77 -16.42
C VAL A 705 42.07 49.86 -15.37
N SER A 706 43.16 49.85 -14.63
CA SER A 706 43.56 50.96 -13.77
C SER A 706 43.90 52.17 -14.64
N THR A 707 42.98 53.12 -14.79
CA THR A 707 43.31 54.44 -15.33
C THR A 707 44.13 55.22 -14.31
N THR A 708 45.45 55.21 -14.47
CA THR A 708 46.34 56.17 -13.79
C THR A 708 46.23 57.51 -14.48
N THR A 709 45.61 58.49 -13.81
CA THR A 709 45.57 59.88 -14.27
C THR A 709 46.96 60.49 -14.16
N VAL A 710 47.71 60.52 -15.26
CA VAL A 710 48.97 61.27 -15.37
C VAL A 710 48.63 62.70 -15.76
N THR A 711 48.84 63.64 -14.85
CA THR A 711 48.77 65.08 -15.13
C THR A 711 50.04 65.48 -15.90
N ALA A 712 49.95 65.60 -17.22
CA ALA A 712 51.03 66.09 -18.07
C ALA A 712 50.71 67.52 -18.55
N THR A 713 51.59 68.46 -18.18
CA THR A 713 51.61 69.85 -18.60
C THR A 713 51.97 69.94 -20.08
N THR A 714 51.11 70.57 -20.89
CA THR A 714 51.37 70.81 -22.32
C THR A 714 52.16 72.11 -22.50
N THR A 715 53.35 72.01 -23.10
CA THR A 715 54.04 73.13 -23.75
C THR A 715 54.05 72.84 -25.26
N GLU A 716 53.67 73.85 -26.03
CA GLU A 716 53.51 73.86 -27.48
C GLU A 716 54.79 73.48 -28.25
N THR A 717 54.70 72.68 -29.32
CA THR A 717 55.39 72.94 -30.62
C THR A 717 54.93 71.98 -31.75
N THR A 718 54.24 72.57 -32.72
CA THR A 718 54.36 72.46 -34.20
C THR A 718 54.75 71.15 -34.93
N THR A 719 53.83 70.76 -35.82
CA THR A 719 53.94 70.35 -37.25
C THR A 719 54.66 69.07 -37.74
N GLN A 720 53.87 68.39 -38.60
CA GLN A 720 54.17 67.73 -39.88
C GLN A 720 54.54 66.23 -39.91
N GLN A 721 53.56 65.48 -40.44
CA GLN A 721 53.63 64.57 -41.61
C GLN A 721 55.00 63.97 -41.97
N GLU A 722 55.05 62.63 -41.98
CA GLU A 722 55.35 61.87 -43.20
C GLU A 722 54.92 60.41 -43.05
N THR A 723 54.53 59.83 -44.18
CA THR A 723 53.89 58.52 -44.32
C THR A 723 54.88 57.52 -44.94
N VAL A 724 54.58 56.23 -44.73
CA VAL A 724 54.77 55.07 -45.62
C VAL A 724 55.98 54.10 -45.42
N ILE A 725 55.60 52.82 -45.39
CA ILE A 725 56.15 51.60 -46.06
C ILE A 725 56.71 50.50 -45.13
N SER A 726 55.99 49.37 -45.07
CA SER A 726 56.43 47.99 -45.44
C SER A 726 55.60 46.96 -44.64
N THR A 727 54.64 46.26 -45.27
CA THR A 727 54.75 44.87 -45.81
C THR A 727 55.27 43.86 -44.78
N ILE A 728 54.59 42.73 -44.56
CA ILE A 728 54.87 41.49 -45.30
C ILE A 728 53.80 40.39 -45.06
N TYR A 729 53.20 39.94 -46.18
CA TYR A 729 52.86 38.59 -46.68
C TYR A 729 51.79 37.65 -46.07
N GLU A 730 50.91 37.24 -47.01
CA GLU A 730 49.97 36.12 -47.11
C GLU A 730 50.62 34.72 -47.18
N THR A 731 49.77 33.69 -47.03
CA THR A 731 49.63 32.59 -48.02
C THR A 731 48.20 32.03 -47.88
N GLU A 732 47.31 32.34 -48.85
CA GLU A 732 46.82 31.52 -49.98
C GLU A 732 46.00 30.26 -49.59
N THR A 733 44.66 30.27 -49.75
CA THR A 733 43.82 29.82 -50.91
C THR A 733 43.81 28.30 -51.16
N GLN A 734 42.68 27.61 -51.43
CA GLN A 734 41.67 27.89 -52.47
C GLN A 734 40.29 27.26 -52.16
N GLU A 735 39.24 28.06 -52.41
CA GLU A 735 37.86 27.72 -52.85
C GLU A 735 37.86 27.17 -54.32
N PRO A 736 36.75 26.84 -55.06
CA PRO A 736 35.36 27.37 -55.01
C PRO A 736 34.24 26.34 -55.36
N VAL A 737 32.92 26.60 -55.45
CA VAL A 737 32.20 27.44 -56.44
C VAL A 737 30.67 27.43 -56.14
N THR A 738 30.10 28.64 -55.95
CA THR A 738 28.82 29.30 -56.38
C THR A 738 27.48 28.56 -56.59
N ILE A 739 26.27 29.15 -56.63
CA ILE A 739 25.55 30.42 -56.31
C ILE A 739 24.02 30.10 -56.61
N THR A 740 23.09 30.85 -55.99
CA THR A 740 21.68 31.18 -56.38
C THR A 740 20.51 30.18 -56.30
N GLU A 741 19.49 30.60 -55.54
CA GLU A 741 18.03 30.37 -55.76
C GLU A 741 17.48 31.15 -56.99
N PRO A 742 16.23 31.01 -57.53
CA PRO A 742 14.99 30.51 -56.87
C PRO A 742 13.90 29.75 -57.73
N THR A 743 12.82 29.33 -57.05
CA THR A 743 11.40 29.09 -57.48
C THR A 743 11.03 27.94 -58.45
N THR A 744 10.14 27.00 -58.08
CA THR A 744 8.67 26.93 -58.37
C THR A 744 7.97 25.60 -57.95
N VAL A 745 6.67 25.74 -57.68
CA VAL A 745 5.56 24.87 -57.21
C VAL A 745 5.31 23.52 -57.92
N THR A 746 4.80 22.50 -57.19
CA THR A 746 3.65 21.63 -57.60
C THR A 746 2.97 20.95 -56.38
N GLU A 747 1.64 21.07 -56.31
CA GLU A 747 0.72 20.55 -55.26
C GLU A 747 0.47 19.02 -55.33
N PRO A 748 -0.15 18.40 -54.30
CA PRO A 748 -0.94 17.19 -54.48
C PRO A 748 -2.46 17.48 -54.46
N THR A 749 -3.10 16.92 -55.49
CA THR A 749 -4.52 16.93 -55.85
C THR A 749 -5.48 16.51 -54.72
N THR A 750 -6.54 17.29 -54.51
CA THR A 750 -7.71 16.90 -53.69
C THR A 750 -8.76 16.23 -54.58
N VAL A 751 -9.25 15.04 -54.21
CA VAL A 751 -10.39 14.38 -54.85
C VAL A 751 -11.65 14.66 -54.02
N THR A 752 -12.62 15.37 -54.60
CA THR A 752 -13.93 15.62 -53.99
C THR A 752 -14.94 14.61 -54.54
N VAL A 753 -15.57 13.81 -53.68
CA VAL A 753 -16.76 13.02 -54.03
C VAL A 753 -17.96 13.69 -53.38
N THR A 754 -18.90 14.16 -54.18
CA THR A 754 -20.14 14.78 -53.72
C THR A 754 -21.29 13.79 -53.93
N THR A 755 -21.98 13.39 -52.87
CA THR A 755 -23.25 12.66 -52.96
C THR A 755 -24.36 13.54 -52.41
N THR A 756 -25.28 13.92 -53.28
CA THR A 756 -26.48 14.71 -52.97
C THR A 756 -27.63 13.76 -52.61
N VAL A 757 -28.33 14.01 -51.50
CA VAL A 757 -29.62 13.35 -51.21
C VAL A 757 -30.67 14.43 -50.92
N ALA A 758 -31.81 14.28 -51.59
CA ALA A 758 -32.93 15.22 -51.62
C ALA A 758 -33.82 15.15 -50.36
N GLU A 759 -34.34 16.30 -49.96
CA GLU A 759 -35.44 16.52 -48.99
C GLU A 759 -36.82 16.38 -49.68
N PRO A 760 -37.97 16.37 -48.95
CA PRO A 760 -38.25 15.74 -47.65
C PRO A 760 -39.62 15.02 -47.62
N SER A 761 -39.88 14.22 -46.59
CA SER A 761 -41.26 14.01 -46.12
C SER A 761 -41.35 13.83 -44.60
N ARG A 762 -42.17 14.70 -44.02
CA ARG A 762 -42.58 14.92 -42.64
C ARG A 762 -43.05 13.66 -41.90
N VAL A 763 -42.45 13.34 -40.75
CA VAL A 763 -43.09 12.55 -39.67
C VAL A 763 -42.63 13.10 -38.30
N THR A 764 -43.60 13.21 -37.41
CA THR A 764 -43.57 13.72 -36.03
C THR A 764 -43.10 12.66 -35.02
N GLU A 765 -42.43 13.13 -33.96
CA GLU A 765 -41.97 12.46 -32.71
C GLU A 765 -40.48 12.01 -32.67
N PRO A 766 -39.75 12.28 -31.57
CA PRO A 766 -38.33 11.98 -31.49
C PRO A 766 -38.10 10.50 -31.17
N THR A 767 -37.49 9.78 -32.12
CA THR A 767 -36.90 8.46 -31.89
C THR A 767 -35.39 8.56 -32.06
N THR A 768 -34.62 8.06 -31.09
CA THR A 768 -33.16 8.00 -31.10
C THR A 768 -32.69 7.00 -32.18
N VAL A 769 -31.95 7.46 -33.19
CA VAL A 769 -31.30 6.60 -34.20
C VAL A 769 -29.82 6.43 -33.84
N THR A 770 -29.42 5.22 -33.49
CA THR A 770 -28.02 4.80 -33.35
C THR A 770 -27.63 3.88 -34.50
N GLN A 771 -26.78 4.35 -35.43
CA GLN A 771 -25.90 3.48 -36.21
C GLN A 771 -24.54 4.17 -36.44
N PRO A 772 -23.40 3.54 -36.09
CA PRO A 772 -22.09 4.03 -36.48
C PRO A 772 -21.74 3.60 -37.91
N THR A 773 -21.12 4.49 -38.69
CA THR A 773 -20.57 4.16 -40.02
C THR A 773 -19.09 3.81 -39.88
N THR A 774 -18.65 2.66 -40.41
CA THR A 774 -17.24 2.21 -40.40
C THR A 774 -16.59 2.51 -41.75
N VAL A 775 -15.37 3.07 -41.75
CA VAL A 775 -14.51 3.17 -42.95
C VAL A 775 -13.18 2.47 -42.68
N THR A 776 -12.78 1.57 -43.57
CA THR A 776 -11.52 0.82 -43.49
C THR A 776 -10.57 1.31 -44.58
N ALA A 777 -9.34 1.68 -44.22
CA ALA A 777 -8.27 1.98 -45.18
C ALA A 777 -6.99 1.22 -44.80
N THR A 778 -6.34 0.62 -45.80
CA THR A 778 -5.10 -0.15 -45.64
C THR A 778 -4.01 0.53 -46.46
N HIS A 779 -2.92 0.98 -45.84
CA HIS A 779 -1.77 1.54 -46.57
C HIS A 779 -0.46 1.31 -45.82
N THR A 780 0.62 1.11 -46.58
CA THR A 780 1.91 0.58 -46.10
C THR A 780 3.05 1.60 -45.99
N GLU A 781 2.80 2.92 -46.07
CA GLU A 781 3.84 3.96 -45.95
C GLU A 781 3.30 5.28 -45.32
N PRO A 782 4.16 6.15 -44.72
CA PRO A 782 3.71 7.20 -43.81
C PRO A 782 2.83 8.23 -44.52
N THR A 783 1.58 8.38 -44.06
CA THR A 783 0.61 9.34 -44.62
C THR A 783 -0.12 10.09 -43.51
N THR A 784 -0.22 11.43 -43.63
CA THR A 784 -1.06 12.28 -42.76
C THR A 784 -2.52 12.14 -43.18
N VAL A 785 -3.43 11.82 -42.25
CA VAL A 785 -4.87 11.76 -42.52
C VAL A 785 -5.58 12.92 -41.83
N THR A 786 -6.29 13.75 -42.60
CA THR A 786 -7.08 14.88 -42.09
C THR A 786 -8.57 14.58 -42.23
N MET A 787 -9.33 14.66 -41.13
CA MET A 787 -10.79 14.56 -41.13
C MET A 787 -11.41 15.92 -40.79
N THR A 788 -12.44 16.32 -41.55
CA THR A 788 -13.19 17.56 -41.33
C THR A 788 -14.65 17.23 -41.02
N ILE A 789 -15.16 17.68 -39.87
CA ILE A 789 -16.57 17.52 -39.49
C ILE A 789 -17.21 18.91 -39.43
N THR A 790 -18.29 19.12 -40.18
CA THR A 790 -19.05 20.37 -40.20
C THR A 790 -20.39 20.15 -39.49
N VAL A 791 -20.67 20.91 -38.43
CA VAL A 791 -21.96 20.86 -37.71
C VAL A 791 -22.79 22.10 -38.06
N PRO A 792 -23.97 21.98 -38.68
CA PRO A 792 -24.84 23.12 -38.92
C PRO A 792 -25.64 23.47 -37.65
N THR A 793 -25.61 24.72 -37.22
CA THR A 793 -26.54 25.25 -36.20
C THR A 793 -27.57 26.16 -36.86
N THR A 794 -28.85 25.78 -36.81
CA THR A 794 -29.96 26.68 -37.10
C THR A 794 -30.61 27.09 -35.78
N SER A 795 -30.42 28.34 -35.38
CA SER A 795 -31.20 28.97 -34.30
C SER A 795 -31.76 30.30 -34.79
N THR A 796 -33.06 30.32 -35.05
CA THR A 796 -33.88 31.53 -35.10
C THR A 796 -34.76 31.52 -33.86
N GLU A 797 -34.29 32.10 -32.76
CA GLU A 797 -35.05 33.06 -31.94
C GLU A 797 -34.19 33.62 -30.81
N ARG A 798 -34.41 34.91 -30.52
CA ARG A 798 -33.61 35.74 -29.62
C ARG A 798 -34.13 35.55 -28.19
N SER A 799 -33.45 34.71 -27.40
CA SER A 799 -33.57 34.68 -25.94
C SER A 799 -32.20 34.45 -25.31
N THR A 800 -31.84 35.31 -24.37
CA THR A 800 -30.59 35.30 -23.60
C THR A 800 -30.50 34.05 -22.72
N VAL A 801 -29.51 33.19 -22.98
CA VAL A 801 -29.14 32.07 -22.10
C VAL A 801 -27.67 32.24 -21.72
N THR A 802 -27.43 32.46 -20.43
CA THR A 802 -26.14 32.32 -19.76
C THR A 802 -26.04 30.89 -19.23
N GLU A 803 -25.35 30.02 -19.95
CA GLU A 803 -24.78 28.76 -19.44
C GLU A 803 -23.83 28.16 -20.49
N SER A 804 -22.66 27.70 -20.06
CA SER A 804 -21.62 27.08 -20.89
C SER A 804 -21.96 25.61 -21.17
N THR A 805 -22.22 25.25 -22.43
CA THR A 805 -22.49 23.87 -22.86
C THR A 805 -21.19 23.15 -23.24
N THR A 806 -20.81 22.09 -22.51
CA THR A 806 -19.70 21.19 -22.85
C THR A 806 -20.19 20.14 -23.86
N ILE A 807 -19.58 20.07 -25.05
CA ILE A 807 -19.89 19.06 -26.07
C ILE A 807 -18.82 17.96 -26.04
N THR A 808 -19.19 16.73 -25.67
CA THR A 808 -18.31 15.56 -25.68
C THR A 808 -18.55 14.75 -26.97
N VAL A 809 -17.56 14.64 -27.85
CA VAL A 809 -17.61 13.75 -29.03
C VAL A 809 -16.77 12.51 -28.75
N PRO A 810 -17.32 11.28 -28.76
CA PRO A 810 -16.52 10.08 -28.63
C PRO A 810 -15.88 9.72 -29.98
N THR A 811 -14.55 9.77 -30.07
CA THR A 811 -13.78 9.26 -31.22
C THR A 811 -13.16 7.92 -30.84
N THR A 812 -13.48 6.84 -31.57
CA THR A 812 -12.77 5.56 -31.51
C THR A 812 -12.05 5.35 -32.84
N VAL A 813 -10.72 5.25 -32.84
CA VAL A 813 -9.90 4.96 -34.02
C VAL A 813 -9.20 3.63 -33.78
N ASN A 814 -9.62 2.57 -34.48
CA ASN A 814 -8.91 1.30 -34.48
C ASN A 814 -8.01 1.23 -35.72
N ALA A 815 -6.69 1.32 -35.52
CA ALA A 815 -5.69 1.00 -36.55
C ALA A 815 -5.01 -0.32 -36.19
N THR A 816 -4.97 -1.26 -37.13
CA THR A 816 -4.20 -2.50 -36.98
C THR A 816 -2.84 -2.29 -37.65
N VAL A 817 -1.77 -2.18 -36.88
CA VAL A 817 -0.39 -2.01 -37.39
C VAL A 817 0.50 -3.05 -36.74
N ALA A 818 1.38 -3.68 -37.54
CA ALA A 818 2.07 -4.91 -37.18
C ALA A 818 3.25 -4.75 -36.18
N GLU A 819 3.65 -3.53 -35.81
CA GLU A 819 4.75 -3.26 -34.86
C GLU A 819 4.49 -1.97 -34.05
N PRO A 820 5.04 -1.82 -32.82
CA PRO A 820 4.60 -0.78 -31.89
C PRO A 820 5.04 0.62 -32.36
N THR A 821 4.06 1.49 -32.63
CA THR A 821 4.25 2.90 -33.00
C THR A 821 3.48 3.81 -32.04
N VAL A 822 4.03 5.00 -31.73
CA VAL A 822 3.40 5.98 -30.82
C VAL A 822 2.39 6.84 -31.60
N LEU A 823 1.17 6.93 -31.08
CA LEU A 823 0.10 7.79 -31.62
C LEU A 823 0.06 9.10 -30.83
N THR A 824 0.12 10.24 -31.51
CA THR A 824 -0.11 11.57 -30.91
C THR A 824 -1.35 12.21 -31.54
N THR A 825 -2.28 12.62 -30.67
CA THR A 825 -3.52 13.33 -31.05
C THR A 825 -3.42 14.75 -30.51
N THR A 826 -3.66 15.76 -31.34
CA THR A 826 -3.65 17.16 -30.89
C THR A 826 -4.96 17.82 -31.29
N THR A 827 -5.73 18.25 -30.30
CA THR A 827 -6.98 19.00 -30.49
C THR A 827 -6.72 20.45 -30.11
N THR A 828 -6.84 21.37 -31.06
CA THR A 828 -6.75 22.82 -30.79
C THR A 828 -8.15 23.43 -30.84
N VAL A 829 -8.57 24.07 -29.75
CA VAL A 829 -9.84 24.81 -29.67
C VAL A 829 -9.53 26.30 -29.63
N PRO A 830 -10.06 27.13 -30.54
CA PRO A 830 -9.83 28.56 -30.51
C PRO A 830 -10.61 29.25 -29.37
N THR A 831 -9.91 30.07 -28.60
CA THR A 831 -10.47 30.92 -27.53
C THR A 831 -11.09 32.19 -28.13
N THR A 832 -12.34 32.10 -28.61
CA THR A 832 -13.40 33.15 -28.60
C THR A 832 -14.50 32.75 -29.61
N VAL A 833 -15.75 32.69 -29.15
CA VAL A 833 -16.88 32.21 -29.96
C VAL A 833 -17.66 33.39 -30.55
N THR A 834 -17.75 33.45 -31.88
CA THR A 834 -18.88 34.10 -32.57
C THR A 834 -19.05 33.47 -33.96
N ALA A 835 -20.08 32.62 -34.09
CA ALA A 835 -20.58 31.94 -35.30
C ALA A 835 -19.72 30.83 -35.96
N ALA A 836 -20.41 29.73 -36.31
CA ALA A 836 -19.99 28.54 -37.07
C ALA A 836 -18.51 28.11 -36.96
N THR A 837 -18.17 27.34 -35.92
CA THR A 837 -16.81 26.82 -35.71
C THR A 837 -16.59 25.52 -36.49
N THR A 838 -15.56 25.47 -37.33
CA THR A 838 -15.08 24.22 -37.97
C THR A 838 -14.00 23.62 -37.06
N VAL A 839 -14.17 22.37 -36.61
CA VAL A 839 -13.16 21.67 -35.79
C VAL A 839 -12.36 20.74 -36.69
N THR A 840 -11.03 20.88 -36.67
CA THR A 840 -10.10 20.06 -37.46
C THR A 840 -9.26 19.21 -36.51
N THR A 841 -9.23 17.90 -36.71
CA THR A 841 -8.41 16.97 -35.92
C THR A 841 -7.35 16.36 -36.83
N THR A 842 -6.08 16.42 -36.40
CA THR A 842 -4.93 15.88 -37.14
C THR A 842 -4.26 14.77 -36.34
N VAL A 843 -3.94 13.66 -37.01
CA VAL A 843 -3.23 12.51 -36.42
C VAL A 843 -1.92 12.30 -37.18
N THR A 844 -0.81 12.16 -36.46
CA THR A 844 0.54 11.94 -37.02
C THR A 844 1.18 10.70 -36.39
N VAL A 845 1.91 9.90 -37.17
CA VAL A 845 2.58 8.66 -36.74
C VAL A 845 4.10 8.79 -36.98
N LEU A 846 4.94 8.46 -35.98
CA LEU A 846 6.41 8.59 -36.05
C LEU A 846 7.15 7.29 -35.64
N PRO A 847 8.24 6.89 -36.33
CA PRO A 847 9.01 5.68 -35.99
C PRO A 847 10.10 5.91 -34.90
N GLN A 848 10.39 4.87 -34.10
CA GLN A 848 11.48 4.82 -33.12
C GLN A 848 12.76 4.20 -33.71
N VAL A 849 13.93 4.74 -33.35
CA VAL A 849 15.26 4.20 -33.70
C VAL A 849 15.80 3.40 -32.51
N THR A 850 16.13 2.12 -32.71
CA THR A 850 16.84 1.30 -31.70
C THR A 850 18.25 0.96 -32.19
N THR A 851 19.25 1.16 -31.33
CA THR A 851 20.64 0.73 -31.55
C THR A 851 20.92 -0.55 -30.77
N SER A 852 21.38 -1.59 -31.46
CA SER A 852 21.76 -2.88 -30.88
C SER A 852 23.29 -2.99 -30.73
N THR A 853 23.78 -3.37 -29.55
CA THR A 853 25.15 -3.89 -29.39
C THR A 853 25.13 -5.21 -28.60
N THR A 854 25.62 -6.26 -29.26
CA THR A 854 25.82 -7.62 -28.76
C THR A 854 27.29 -7.85 -28.37
N SER A 855 27.57 -8.49 -27.22
CA SER A 855 28.78 -9.30 -27.01
C SER A 855 28.63 -10.23 -25.78
N PRO A 856 29.34 -11.39 -25.72
CA PRO A 856 28.87 -12.61 -25.07
C PRO A 856 29.44 -12.85 -23.66
N ALA A 857 28.74 -13.72 -22.91
CA ALA A 857 29.15 -14.24 -21.61
C ALA A 857 30.29 -15.29 -21.71
N PRO A 858 31.20 -15.37 -20.72
CA PRO A 858 32.12 -16.48 -20.58
C PRO A 858 31.51 -17.63 -19.76
N THR A 859 31.78 -18.84 -20.23
CA THR A 859 31.49 -20.16 -19.66
C THR A 859 32.20 -20.42 -18.33
N LEU A 860 31.48 -21.05 -17.40
CA LEU A 860 31.99 -21.69 -16.19
C LEU A 860 32.71 -23.01 -16.52
N GLU A 861 33.93 -23.18 -16.00
CA GLU A 861 34.57 -24.48 -15.79
C GLU A 861 34.64 -24.72 -14.27
N LEU A 862 33.98 -25.78 -13.82
CA LEU A 862 34.00 -26.29 -12.45
C LEU A 862 35.20 -27.23 -12.30
N ASP A 863 36.13 -26.90 -11.41
CA ASP A 863 37.15 -27.83 -10.95
C ASP A 863 36.84 -28.28 -9.51
N HIS A 864 36.72 -29.60 -9.35
CA HIS A 864 36.52 -30.29 -8.09
C HIS A 864 37.88 -30.52 -7.43
N ASN A 865 38.12 -30.02 -6.21
CA ASN A 865 38.75 -30.83 -5.15
C ASN A 865 38.88 -30.17 -3.78
N GLN A 866 38.78 -31.05 -2.77
CA GLN A 866 39.31 -30.98 -1.40
C GLN A 866 38.39 -30.55 -0.24
N SER A 867 37.84 -31.60 0.36
CA SER A 867 37.45 -31.84 1.75
C SER A 867 38.32 -31.24 2.86
N GLY A 868 37.71 -30.93 4.02
CA GLY A 868 38.32 -31.21 5.33
C GLY A 868 37.92 -30.33 6.53
N TYR A 869 37.63 -31.00 7.66
CA TYR A 869 37.60 -30.56 9.08
C TYR A 869 36.31 -29.91 9.61
N LYS A 870 35.49 -30.54 10.47
CA LYS A 870 35.61 -31.13 11.84
C LYS A 870 35.42 -30.13 13.00
N TRP A 871 34.44 -30.49 13.84
CA TRP A 871 34.08 -30.03 15.18
C TRP A 871 35.24 -29.71 16.15
N GLY A 872 35.07 -28.68 16.99
CA GLY A 872 35.92 -28.44 18.16
C GLY A 872 35.66 -27.16 18.99
N ARG A 873 34.67 -27.21 19.89
CA ARG A 873 34.66 -26.77 21.32
C ARG A 873 35.40 -25.49 21.84
N VAL A 874 34.63 -24.74 22.66
CA VAL A 874 34.92 -24.22 24.03
C VAL A 874 35.46 -22.78 24.23
N ILE A 875 34.58 -21.97 24.85
CA ILE A 875 34.75 -21.05 26.00
C ILE A 875 36.13 -20.43 26.23
N ALA A 876 36.22 -19.10 26.11
CA ALA A 876 36.65 -18.22 27.21
C ALA A 876 36.45 -16.74 26.84
N TRP A 877 35.85 -15.98 27.78
CA TRP A 877 36.28 -14.66 28.30
C TRP A 877 35.08 -13.75 28.65
N LEU A 878 34.63 -13.90 29.90
CA LEU A 878 33.93 -12.88 30.70
C LEU A 878 34.94 -12.37 31.74
N VAL A 879 35.52 -11.18 31.56
CA VAL A 879 35.93 -10.25 32.64
C VAL A 879 36.01 -8.83 32.06
N ALA A 880 34.95 -8.05 32.19
CA ALA A 880 35.06 -6.60 32.41
C ALA A 880 33.71 -6.07 32.92
N ILE A 881 33.79 -5.28 33.99
CA ILE A 881 32.71 -4.54 34.66
C ILE A 881 31.94 -5.34 35.72
N GLY A 882 32.56 -5.42 36.89
CA GLY A 882 31.83 -5.38 38.15
C GLY A 882 31.56 -3.93 38.57
N GLY A 883 30.43 -3.71 39.26
CA GLY A 883 30.20 -2.49 40.03
C GLY A 883 28.73 -2.16 40.33
N GLY A 884 28.18 -2.73 41.42
CA GLY A 884 27.07 -2.13 42.20
C GLY A 884 25.67 -2.72 41.99
N LEU A 885 25.38 -3.88 42.59
CA LEU A 885 24.49 -4.10 43.76
C LEU A 885 22.97 -3.88 43.54
N LEU A 886 22.16 -4.94 43.47
CA LEU A 886 21.62 -5.80 44.56
C LEU A 886 20.25 -5.34 45.07
N ALA A 887 19.18 -5.97 44.57
CA ALA A 887 18.01 -6.39 45.35
C ALA A 887 17.13 -7.34 44.52
N MET A 888 16.71 -8.45 45.13
CA MET A 888 15.72 -9.43 44.65
C MET A 888 16.23 -10.64 43.84
N VAL A 889 16.99 -11.50 44.53
CA VAL A 889 17.05 -12.95 44.26
C VAL A 889 16.47 -13.65 45.50
N PRO A 890 15.22 -14.13 45.44
CA PRO A 890 15.01 -15.57 45.67
C PRO A 890 13.75 -16.12 44.95
N PRO A 891 13.89 -16.56 43.68
CA PRO A 891 13.28 -17.87 43.31
C PRO A 891 14.24 -18.80 42.56
N LEU A 892 15.36 -18.29 42.05
CA LEU A 892 16.26 -19.05 41.15
C LEU A 892 17.14 -20.07 41.89
N LEU A 893 17.46 -19.84 43.16
CA LEU A 893 18.27 -20.76 43.98
C LEU A 893 17.53 -22.02 44.45
N ASN A 894 16.18 -22.02 44.46
CA ASN A 894 15.40 -23.22 44.81
C ASN A 894 15.18 -24.15 43.60
N TYR A 895 15.22 -23.60 42.39
CA TYR A 895 15.11 -24.37 41.15
C TYR A 895 16.40 -25.15 40.83
N LEU A 896 17.58 -24.55 41.12
CA LEU A 896 18.86 -25.19 40.82
C LEU A 896 19.22 -26.31 41.83
N ARG A 897 18.70 -26.24 43.07
CA ARG A 897 18.88 -27.32 44.07
C ARG A 897 18.01 -28.55 43.85
N THR A 898 16.89 -28.43 43.15
CA THR A 898 15.98 -29.55 42.86
C THR A 898 16.40 -30.35 41.62
N GLN A 899 17.33 -29.83 40.82
CA GLN A 899 17.85 -30.44 39.59
C GLN A 899 19.22 -31.12 39.74
N GLY A 900 19.76 -31.25 40.97
CA GLY A 900 20.93 -32.09 41.24
C GLY A 900 22.29 -31.56 40.75
N PHE A 901 22.41 -30.27 40.46
CA PHE A 901 23.70 -29.63 40.18
C PHE A 901 24.24 -28.99 41.47
N ILE A 902 25.51 -29.28 41.82
CA ILE A 902 26.23 -28.68 42.96
C ILE A 902 26.52 -27.21 42.69
#